data_AF-A0A6V7VRM0-F1
#
_entry.id   AF-A0A6V7VRM0-F1
#
_cell.length_a   1.000
_cell.length_b   1.000
_cell.length_c   1.000
_cell.angle_alpha   90.00
_cell.angle_beta   90.00
_cell.angle_gamma   90.00
#
_symmetry.space_group_name_H-M   'P 1'
#
loop_
_entity.id
_entity.type
_entity.pdbx_description
1 polymer ?
#
loop_
_entity_poly.entity_id
_entity_poly.type
_entity_poly.pdbx_seq_one_letter_code
_entity_poly.pdbx_strand_id
1 'polypeptide(L)'
;MLKRGNKMYEMKLVSRGKNKGSIFFRDSYNLMPMSLASLVPAFGLQVEDKPFFPHLANNPNNYGKNIFPTTNDYLADGMMPEKRKLFDQWFEQHQQEPFHLDEALASYCTNDVEILMAGLIAFRKEFLEVSKGIDVLKEAMTIASACMKHFRTNHLKANHIGIVPERGYDNAENQSRLAFKFMEWYAEENNVVIQTAYSIEASQQLGIEINGCCWHGCKRCYPDDNIVLPNGKTAGRQRELDNKRLEFIKSQIKVEVFWECEILDMMKKNIEMRQKFNNYIDNGPIDIRSAFFGGRTGPLKLFHQVQPGEKLSYFDVTSLYPFINVTTKYPIGHPTVHVLNESVSWTNSRDNKFELAILKVFVIPPRKIDVPVLPVKFDDRLLFPLCATCARLFPQGSVNEDYTCEHEDRDRGWVSTCTSVELNAALDEGYRVTKIFRVLEYTASDSRLFRPYIAEFMAQKIHASGFDDSIKGNFEAEEKFIRECADMFDINIERGKMVMNKGKRTQAKLCLNNLWGRFALRNFGLSQCTVTDRPSTLRKMLDDSTKEVSGVDELTPLVVLISHLTKKDFVEEHECSNVVISLWTTACARIHLLKAMQKVVRTPGCTLLYTDTDSLIFVHPEETCPLQLGPHLGQFTNEYPRHAILEYCSGGAKQYGLKLRKKDDPDADLDYVLKVRGMTLNWDVVNKQGLRYETFKEKVLSFVNDGYCDPINIVYPHFLKPSVKKGSVFTQPLQKKYRPFVGKGVIRPSDQKVLDFGFNL
;
A
#
# COMPACT_ATOMS: atom_id res chain seq x y z
N MET A 1 -1.17 -13.88 21.83
CA MET A 1 -0.21 -13.68 20.72
C MET A 1 -0.89 -12.85 19.65
N LEU A 2 -0.20 -11.83 19.14
CA LEU A 2 -0.64 -10.99 18.03
C LEU A 2 0.10 -11.45 16.76
N LYS A 3 -0.63 -11.87 15.72
CA LYS A 3 -0.03 -12.30 14.45
C LYS A 3 -0.89 -11.96 13.23
N ARG A 4 -0.30 -11.96 12.04
CA ARG A 4 -1.04 -11.93 10.78
C ARG A 4 -0.41 -12.89 9.80
N GLY A 5 -1.13 -13.97 9.45
CA GLY A 5 -0.52 -15.10 8.74
C GLY A 5 0.60 -15.71 9.58
N ASN A 6 1.82 -15.76 9.03
CA ASN A 6 3.03 -16.22 9.75
C ASN A 6 3.81 -15.10 10.43
N LYS A 7 3.39 -13.84 10.24
CA LYS A 7 4.07 -12.70 10.84
C LYS A 7 3.65 -12.58 12.31
N MET A 8 4.57 -12.84 13.23
CA MET A 8 4.38 -12.63 14.66
C MET A 8 4.75 -11.18 15.01
N TYR A 9 3.89 -10.49 15.75
CA TYR A 9 4.23 -9.16 16.29
C TYR A 9 4.69 -9.28 17.73
N GLU A 10 3.92 -10.01 18.54
CA GLU A 10 4.25 -10.24 19.95
C GLU A 10 3.56 -11.51 20.47
N MET A 11 4.30 -12.31 21.24
CA MET A 11 3.76 -13.35 22.11
C MET A 11 4.16 -13.04 23.55
N LYS A 12 3.17 -12.80 24.40
CA LYS A 12 3.34 -12.59 25.84
C LYS A 12 3.04 -13.89 26.58
N LEU A 13 4.00 -14.38 27.35
CA LEU A 13 3.82 -15.46 28.33
C LEU A 13 3.80 -14.85 29.73
N VAL A 14 2.78 -15.18 30.52
CA VAL A 14 2.64 -14.68 31.91
C VAL A 14 2.89 -15.84 32.86
N SER A 15 3.84 -15.67 33.79
CA SER A 15 4.12 -16.67 34.82
C SER A 15 2.90 -16.91 35.70
N ARG A 16 2.63 -18.19 36.02
CA ARG A 16 1.48 -18.63 36.83
C ARG A 16 1.79 -18.68 38.34
N GLY A 17 2.97 -18.23 38.77
CA GLY A 17 3.39 -18.23 40.18
C GLY A 17 3.19 -16.90 40.91
N LYS A 18 3.55 -16.86 42.21
CA LYS A 18 3.53 -15.64 43.04
C LYS A 18 4.37 -14.50 42.43
N ASN A 19 5.41 -14.83 41.68
CA ASN A 19 6.20 -13.88 40.88
C ASN A 19 5.53 -13.65 39.52
N LYS A 20 4.79 -12.53 39.40
CA LYS A 20 4.11 -12.07 38.17
C LYS A 20 5.09 -11.56 37.10
N GLY A 21 6.05 -12.40 36.69
CA GLY A 21 6.93 -12.12 35.54
C GLY A 21 6.19 -12.32 34.21
N SER A 22 6.53 -11.53 33.19
CA SER A 22 6.07 -11.74 31.81
C SER A 22 7.27 -11.86 30.88
N ILE A 23 7.26 -12.84 29.99
CA ILE A 23 8.23 -13.00 28.89
C ILE A 23 7.56 -12.56 27.60
N PHE A 24 8.26 -11.75 26.81
CA PHE A 24 7.78 -11.25 25.52
C PHE A 24 8.67 -11.77 24.41
N PHE A 25 8.07 -12.45 23.43
CA PHE A 25 8.72 -12.81 22.18
C PHE A 25 8.27 -11.82 21.11
N ARG A 26 9.22 -11.15 20.47
CA ARG A 26 8.98 -10.17 19.40
C ARG A 26 9.86 -10.51 18.23
N ASP A 27 9.35 -10.30 17.03
CA ASP A 27 10.13 -10.45 15.80
C ASP A 27 10.90 -9.14 15.55
N SER A 28 12.23 -9.20 15.67
CA SER A 28 13.15 -8.07 15.49
C SER A 28 13.06 -7.45 14.10
N TYR A 29 12.62 -8.22 13.09
CA TYR A 29 12.43 -7.74 11.72
C TYR A 29 11.35 -6.64 11.64
N ASN A 30 10.42 -6.58 12.60
CA ASN A 30 9.43 -5.51 12.70
C ASN A 30 10.02 -4.16 13.10
N LEU A 31 11.19 -4.15 13.73
CA LEU A 31 11.93 -2.97 14.13
C LEU A 31 13.03 -2.63 13.10
N MET A 32 13.72 -3.66 12.61
CA MET A 32 14.83 -3.56 11.68
C MET A 32 14.56 -4.45 10.45
N PRO A 33 13.78 -3.98 9.45
CA PRO A 33 13.34 -4.80 8.32
C PRO A 33 14.45 -5.01 7.27
N MET A 34 15.55 -5.65 7.67
CA MET A 34 16.69 -5.99 6.82
C MET A 34 17.26 -7.37 7.18
N SER A 35 18.13 -7.91 6.30
CA SER A 35 18.79 -9.19 6.56
C SER A 35 19.86 -9.06 7.64
N LEU A 36 20.18 -10.16 8.34
CA LEU A 36 21.26 -10.17 9.34
C LEU A 36 22.59 -9.71 8.75
N ALA A 37 22.96 -10.23 7.57
CA ALA A 37 24.19 -9.83 6.88
C ALA A 37 24.22 -8.33 6.53
N SER A 38 23.06 -7.69 6.36
CA SER A 38 22.97 -6.25 6.13
C SER A 38 23.11 -5.41 7.40
N LEU A 39 22.89 -5.99 8.59
CA LEU A 39 23.01 -5.27 9.88
C LEU A 39 24.45 -4.88 10.18
N VAL A 40 25.42 -5.74 9.85
CA VAL A 40 26.85 -5.50 10.11
C VAL A 40 27.34 -4.21 9.44
N PRO A 41 27.27 -4.06 8.11
CA PRO A 41 27.67 -2.83 7.43
C PRO A 41 26.70 -1.66 7.67
N ALA A 42 25.45 -1.92 8.04
CA ALA A 42 24.53 -0.85 8.41
C ALA A 42 25.02 -0.19 9.71
N PHE A 43 25.09 -0.93 10.82
CA PHE A 43 25.41 -0.34 12.12
C PHE A 43 26.92 -0.27 12.43
N GLY A 44 27.79 -0.66 11.49
CA GLY A 44 29.24 -0.67 11.70
C GLY A 44 29.65 -1.61 12.83
N LEU A 45 28.96 -2.75 12.93
CA LEU A 45 29.12 -3.70 14.03
C LEU A 45 30.53 -4.32 13.98
N GLN A 46 31.18 -4.41 15.14
CA GLN A 46 32.47 -5.08 15.30
C GLN A 46 32.24 -6.57 15.58
N VAL A 47 31.68 -7.27 14.60
CA VAL A 47 31.37 -8.71 14.62
C VAL A 47 31.84 -9.33 13.31
N GLU A 48 32.13 -10.63 13.32
CA GLU A 48 32.51 -11.33 12.10
C GLU A 48 31.40 -11.29 11.04
N ASP A 49 31.79 -11.07 9.79
CA ASP A 49 30.87 -11.11 8.66
C ASP A 49 30.30 -12.51 8.47
N LYS A 50 29.05 -12.55 8.02
CA LYS A 50 28.33 -13.81 7.83
C LYS A 50 28.98 -14.65 6.72
N PRO A 51 29.50 -15.86 7.02
CA PRO A 51 30.22 -16.66 6.02
C PRO A 51 29.26 -17.33 5.02
N PHE A 52 29.81 -17.85 3.93
CA PHE A 52 29.07 -18.74 3.04
C PHE A 52 28.87 -20.10 3.72
N PHE A 53 27.63 -20.59 3.75
CA PHE A 53 27.29 -21.84 4.43
C PHE A 53 26.59 -22.82 3.48
N PRO A 54 27.00 -24.10 3.44
CA PRO A 54 26.44 -25.11 2.56
C PRO A 54 25.11 -25.66 3.13
N HIS A 55 24.02 -24.91 2.95
CA HIS A 55 22.71 -25.21 3.54
C HIS A 55 22.20 -26.64 3.25
N LEU A 56 22.40 -27.19 2.05
CA LEU A 56 21.94 -28.55 1.72
C LEU A 56 22.85 -29.65 2.26
N ALA A 57 24.09 -29.31 2.66
CA ALA A 57 24.98 -30.25 3.32
C ALA A 57 24.55 -30.54 4.77
N ASN A 58 23.65 -29.72 5.36
CA ASN A 58 23.05 -29.99 6.67
C ASN A 58 22.09 -31.18 6.61
N ASN A 59 22.66 -32.38 6.65
CA ASN A 59 21.99 -33.67 6.57
C ASN A 59 22.60 -34.61 7.61
N PRO A 60 21.80 -35.41 8.35
CA PRO A 60 22.31 -36.40 9.31
C PRO A 60 23.43 -37.32 8.81
N ASN A 61 23.46 -37.63 7.51
CA ASN A 61 24.51 -38.46 6.92
C ASN A 61 25.90 -37.81 6.90
N ASN A 62 25.96 -36.49 7.04
CA ASN A 62 27.19 -35.69 7.01
C ASN A 62 27.70 -35.31 8.42
N TYR A 63 26.92 -35.54 9.47
CA TYR A 63 27.32 -35.22 10.85
C TYR A 63 28.52 -36.08 11.28
N GLY A 64 29.49 -35.46 11.97
CA GLY A 64 30.74 -36.10 12.40
C GLY A 64 31.72 -36.46 11.29
N LYS A 65 31.54 -35.96 10.06
CA LYS A 65 32.40 -36.28 8.90
C LYS A 65 33.01 -35.03 8.27
N ASN A 66 34.17 -35.22 7.65
CA ASN A 66 34.74 -34.23 6.73
C ASN A 66 34.03 -34.35 5.39
N ILE A 67 33.47 -33.24 4.91
CA ILE A 67 32.78 -33.18 3.62
C ILE A 67 33.44 -32.14 2.72
N PHE A 68 33.19 -32.26 1.42
CA PHE A 68 33.60 -31.27 0.41
C PHE A 68 32.33 -30.78 -0.28
N PRO A 69 31.67 -29.75 0.27
CA PRO A 69 30.39 -29.29 -0.25
C PRO A 69 30.54 -28.73 -1.66
N THR A 70 29.60 -29.06 -2.53
CA THR A 70 29.54 -28.58 -3.91
C THR A 70 28.87 -27.20 -3.98
N THR A 71 28.98 -26.51 -5.11
CA THR A 71 28.25 -25.23 -5.35
C THR A 71 26.74 -25.35 -5.13
N ASN A 72 26.16 -26.53 -5.41
CA ASN A 72 24.74 -26.79 -5.17
C ASN A 72 24.40 -26.79 -3.68
N ASP A 73 25.30 -27.28 -2.83
CA ASP A 73 25.08 -27.32 -1.39
C ASP A 73 24.95 -25.92 -0.78
N TYR A 74 25.63 -24.93 -1.37
CA TYR A 74 25.53 -23.51 -1.03
C TYR A 74 24.33 -22.78 -1.67
N LEU A 75 23.52 -23.48 -2.48
CA LEU A 75 22.44 -22.87 -3.25
C LEU A 75 22.93 -21.72 -4.16
N ALA A 76 24.13 -21.89 -4.76
CA ALA A 76 24.82 -20.83 -5.52
C ALA A 76 23.96 -20.22 -6.65
N ASP A 77 23.20 -21.05 -7.35
CA ASP A 77 22.27 -20.64 -8.42
C ASP A 77 21.12 -19.75 -7.91
N GLY A 78 20.74 -19.92 -6.65
CA GLY A 78 19.73 -19.12 -5.97
C GLY A 78 20.21 -17.72 -5.54
N MET A 79 21.52 -17.45 -5.59
CA MET A 79 22.11 -16.17 -5.17
C MET A 79 21.82 -15.05 -6.17
N MET A 80 21.76 -13.81 -5.68
CA MET A 80 21.72 -12.63 -6.57
C MET A 80 23.03 -12.54 -7.37
N PRO A 81 23.01 -12.04 -8.63
CA PRO A 81 24.18 -12.07 -9.51
C PRO A 81 25.48 -11.51 -8.88
N GLU A 82 25.42 -10.40 -8.14
CA GLU A 82 26.59 -9.83 -7.46
C GLU A 82 27.13 -10.74 -6.35
N LYS A 83 26.24 -11.27 -5.50
CA LYS A 83 26.62 -12.22 -4.44
C LYS A 83 27.18 -13.52 -5.04
N ARG A 84 26.66 -13.95 -6.19
CA ARG A 84 27.15 -15.12 -6.92
C ARG A 84 28.59 -14.92 -7.39
N LYS A 85 28.94 -13.76 -7.96
CA LYS A 85 30.33 -13.44 -8.35
C LYS A 85 31.30 -13.54 -7.16
N LEU A 86 30.93 -12.97 -6.01
CA LEU A 86 31.74 -13.07 -4.79
C LEU A 86 31.86 -14.51 -4.29
N PHE A 87 30.76 -15.28 -4.36
CA PHE A 87 30.77 -16.69 -4.00
C PHE A 87 31.67 -17.51 -4.92
N ASP A 88 31.61 -17.32 -6.23
CA ASP A 88 32.42 -18.10 -7.18
C ASP A 88 33.92 -17.88 -6.94
N GLN A 89 34.35 -16.63 -6.70
CA GLN A 89 35.73 -16.30 -6.34
C GLN A 89 36.16 -16.95 -5.02
N TRP A 90 35.29 -16.89 -4.01
CA TRP A 90 35.56 -17.52 -2.72
C TRP A 90 35.63 -19.05 -2.86
N PHE A 91 34.67 -19.66 -3.57
CA PHE A 91 34.56 -21.10 -3.71
C PHE A 91 35.75 -21.69 -4.46
N GLU A 92 36.25 -21.02 -5.50
CA GLU A 92 37.45 -21.45 -6.24
C GLU A 92 38.67 -21.64 -5.32
N GLN A 93 38.80 -20.78 -4.31
CA GLN A 93 39.91 -20.82 -3.34
C GLN A 93 39.72 -21.87 -2.24
N HIS A 94 38.47 -22.19 -1.85
CA HIS A 94 38.18 -23.00 -0.66
C HIS A 94 37.59 -24.39 -0.97
N GLN A 95 37.25 -24.71 -2.22
CA GLN A 95 36.59 -25.97 -2.61
C GLN A 95 37.38 -27.25 -2.29
N GLN A 96 38.70 -27.15 -2.11
CA GLN A 96 39.58 -28.28 -1.77
C GLN A 96 39.81 -28.43 -0.26
N GLU A 97 39.23 -27.55 0.56
CA GLU A 97 39.38 -27.59 2.01
C GLU A 97 38.31 -28.51 2.62
N PRO A 98 38.67 -29.38 3.58
CA PRO A 98 37.70 -30.20 4.27
C PRO A 98 36.77 -29.32 5.13
N PHE A 99 35.46 -29.49 4.96
CA PHE A 99 34.45 -28.75 5.71
C PHE A 99 33.93 -29.57 6.89
N HIS A 100 34.13 -29.08 8.10
CA HIS A 100 33.65 -29.68 9.34
C HIS A 100 32.26 -29.14 9.69
N LEU A 101 31.21 -29.87 9.31
CA LEU A 101 29.84 -29.38 9.37
C LEU A 101 29.36 -29.02 10.79
N ASP A 102 29.67 -29.84 11.78
CA ASP A 102 29.14 -29.65 13.14
C ASP A 102 29.70 -28.38 13.79
N GLU A 103 31.01 -28.15 13.67
CA GLU A 103 31.69 -26.95 14.16
C GLU A 103 31.27 -25.71 13.36
N ALA A 104 31.22 -25.81 12.04
CA ALA A 104 30.79 -24.71 11.18
C ALA A 104 29.32 -24.33 11.42
N LEU A 105 28.43 -25.29 11.68
CA LEU A 105 27.02 -25.04 11.98
C LEU A 105 26.87 -24.35 13.34
N ALA A 106 27.61 -24.79 14.36
CA ALA A 106 27.61 -24.16 15.67
C ALA A 106 28.13 -22.72 15.60
N SER A 107 29.25 -22.50 14.89
CA SER A 107 29.83 -21.17 14.66
C SER A 107 28.87 -20.26 13.89
N TYR A 108 28.29 -20.75 12.79
CA TYR A 108 27.33 -20.00 11.97
C TYR A 108 26.08 -19.58 12.76
N CYS A 109 25.50 -20.48 13.56
CA CYS A 109 24.35 -20.17 14.42
C CYS A 109 24.71 -19.17 15.53
N THR A 110 25.92 -19.28 16.10
CA THR A 110 26.41 -18.35 17.13
C THR A 110 26.59 -16.95 16.53
N ASN A 111 27.25 -16.86 15.38
CA ASN A 111 27.43 -15.60 14.63
C ASN A 111 26.08 -14.94 14.30
N ASP A 112 25.06 -15.71 13.89
CA ASP A 112 23.72 -15.17 13.62
C ASP A 112 23.07 -14.50 14.85
N VAL A 113 23.22 -15.11 16.03
CA VAL A 113 22.70 -14.56 17.29
C VAL A 113 23.51 -13.35 17.73
N GLU A 114 24.84 -13.38 17.58
CA GLU A 114 25.73 -12.28 17.91
C GLU A 114 25.46 -11.04 17.05
N ILE A 115 25.34 -11.20 15.72
CA ILE A 115 24.99 -10.13 14.80
C ILE A 115 23.64 -9.51 15.19
N LEU A 116 22.63 -10.35 15.47
CA LEU A 116 21.32 -9.86 15.86
C LEU A 116 21.36 -9.09 17.18
N MET A 117 22.06 -9.63 18.18
CA MET A 117 22.22 -8.99 19.50
C MET A 117 22.95 -7.65 19.37
N ALA A 118 24.09 -7.61 18.69
CA ALA A 118 24.86 -6.40 18.46
C ALA A 118 24.04 -5.34 17.69
N GLY A 119 23.32 -5.77 16.64
CA GLY A 119 22.41 -4.90 15.88
C GLY A 119 21.28 -4.33 16.74
N LEU A 120 20.64 -5.15 17.58
CA LEU A 120 19.58 -4.69 18.49
C LEU A 120 20.10 -3.71 19.55
N ILE A 121 21.29 -3.95 20.10
CA ILE A 121 21.92 -3.04 21.07
C ILE A 121 22.25 -1.70 20.41
N ALA A 122 22.87 -1.72 19.23
CA ALA A 122 23.19 -0.52 18.46
C ALA A 122 21.92 0.27 18.13
N PHE A 123 20.93 -0.39 17.56
CA PHE A 123 19.65 0.23 17.21
C PHE A 123 18.92 0.82 18.43
N ARG A 124 18.87 0.09 19.56
CA ARG A 124 18.27 0.58 20.81
C ARG A 124 18.99 1.81 21.33
N LYS A 125 20.33 1.80 21.35
CA LYS A 125 21.15 2.93 21.80
C LYS A 125 20.89 4.18 20.94
N GLU A 126 20.96 4.04 19.63
CA GLU A 126 20.72 5.14 18.70
C GLU A 126 19.28 5.66 18.82
N PHE A 127 18.28 4.76 18.92
CA PHE A 127 16.89 5.20 19.05
C PHE A 127 16.63 5.90 20.38
N LEU A 128 17.22 5.43 21.49
CA LEU A 128 17.08 6.08 22.79
C LEU A 128 17.60 7.52 22.77
N GLU A 129 18.77 7.74 22.15
CA GLU A 129 19.38 9.07 21.97
C GLU A 129 18.46 9.98 21.17
N VAL A 130 18.00 9.51 20.01
CA VAL A 130 17.15 10.28 19.10
C VAL A 130 15.76 10.56 19.68
N SER A 131 15.19 9.59 20.38
CA SER A 131 13.82 9.66 20.88
C SER A 131 13.66 10.38 22.22
N LYS A 132 14.77 10.88 22.78
CA LYS A 132 14.84 11.52 24.09
C LYS A 132 14.30 10.61 25.21
N GLY A 133 14.67 9.32 25.16
CA GLY A 133 14.42 8.36 26.23
C GLY A 133 13.34 7.29 25.98
N ILE A 134 12.85 7.13 24.75
CA ILE A 134 11.93 6.01 24.43
C ILE A 134 12.74 4.74 24.16
N ASP A 135 12.52 3.72 24.99
CA ASP A 135 13.13 2.41 24.80
C ASP A 135 12.33 1.60 23.79
N VAL A 136 12.77 1.64 22.53
CA VAL A 136 12.10 0.97 21.41
C VAL A 136 11.89 -0.53 21.64
N LEU A 137 12.80 -1.23 22.32
CA LEU A 137 12.68 -2.67 22.54
C LEU A 137 11.67 -3.02 23.63
N LYS A 138 11.39 -2.07 24.55
CA LYS A 138 10.40 -2.25 25.63
C LYS A 138 9.03 -1.75 25.19
N GLU A 139 8.99 -0.58 24.55
CA GLU A 139 7.79 0.22 24.38
C GLU A 139 7.13 0.09 23.00
N ALA A 140 7.78 -0.57 22.04
CA ALA A 140 7.25 -0.76 20.69
C ALA A 140 7.44 -2.18 20.16
N MET A 141 6.46 -2.65 19.38
CA MET A 141 6.54 -3.93 18.65
C MET A 141 7.01 -3.75 17.21
N THR A 142 6.91 -2.53 16.67
CA THR A 142 7.23 -2.19 15.29
C THR A 142 7.90 -0.82 15.21
N ILE A 143 8.69 -0.58 14.17
CA ILE A 143 9.30 0.72 13.93
C ILE A 143 8.22 1.81 13.80
N ALA A 144 7.13 1.54 13.08
CA ALA A 144 6.01 2.47 12.93
C ALA A 144 5.36 2.85 14.27
N SER A 145 5.21 1.91 15.21
CA SER A 145 4.73 2.22 16.56
C SER A 145 5.73 3.06 17.37
N ALA A 146 7.03 2.84 17.19
CA ALA A 146 8.07 3.63 17.86
C ALA A 146 8.06 5.07 17.34
N CYS A 147 7.98 5.26 16.02
CA CYS A 147 7.85 6.56 15.37
C CYS A 147 6.60 7.32 15.84
N MET A 148 5.46 6.64 15.89
CA MET A 148 4.21 7.23 16.39
C MET A 148 4.32 7.65 17.86
N LYS A 149 4.96 6.83 18.70
CA LYS A 149 5.17 7.17 20.11
C LYS A 149 6.07 8.39 20.26
N HIS A 150 7.19 8.44 19.53
CA HIS A 150 8.08 9.60 19.49
C HIS A 150 7.34 10.86 19.03
N PHE A 151 6.57 10.77 17.94
CA PHE A 151 5.74 11.86 17.45
C PHE A 151 4.74 12.35 18.49
N ARG A 152 3.97 11.45 19.11
CA ARG A 152 2.97 11.79 20.14
C ARG A 152 3.60 12.42 21.38
N THR A 153 4.79 11.97 21.77
CA THR A 153 5.46 12.42 23.00
C THR A 153 6.15 13.77 22.81
N ASN A 154 6.81 13.95 21.67
CA ASN A 154 7.74 15.07 21.47
C ASN A 154 7.24 16.15 20.50
N HIS A 155 6.23 15.86 19.67
CA HIS A 155 5.86 16.72 18.54
C HIS A 155 4.36 17.05 18.46
N LEU A 156 3.48 16.16 18.93
CA LEU A 156 2.03 16.35 18.84
C LEU A 156 1.47 17.07 20.08
N LYS A 157 0.77 18.17 19.87
CA LYS A 157 0.03 18.88 20.93
C LYS A 157 -1.19 18.09 21.40
N ALA A 158 -1.55 18.24 22.67
CA ALA A 158 -2.78 17.65 23.22
C ALA A 158 -4.03 18.13 22.47
N ASN A 159 -5.00 17.25 22.25
CA ASN A 159 -6.29 17.53 21.59
C ASN A 159 -6.19 18.13 20.17
N HIS A 160 -5.08 17.91 19.47
CA HIS A 160 -4.82 18.55 18.18
C HIS A 160 -5.41 17.78 16.99
N ILE A 161 -5.21 16.46 16.94
CA ILE A 161 -5.76 15.58 15.89
C ILE A 161 -6.93 14.79 16.46
N GLY A 162 -8.09 14.80 15.79
CA GLY A 162 -9.25 14.01 16.19
C GLY A 162 -9.07 12.51 15.92
N ILE A 163 -9.73 11.67 16.72
CA ILE A 163 -9.87 10.23 16.43
C ILE A 163 -11.00 10.08 15.41
N VAL A 164 -10.74 9.39 14.30
CA VAL A 164 -11.75 9.19 13.24
C VAL A 164 -12.65 8.03 13.64
N PRO A 165 -13.98 8.21 13.79
CA PRO A 165 -14.89 7.11 14.09
C PRO A 165 -14.84 6.05 12.98
N GLU A 166 -14.78 4.76 13.33
CA GLU A 166 -14.77 3.67 12.34
C GLU A 166 -16.08 3.58 11.56
N ARG A 167 -17.18 4.05 12.17
CA ARG A 167 -18.47 4.22 11.49
C ARG A 167 -18.52 5.50 10.66
N GLY A 168 -17.54 6.39 10.70
CA GLY A 168 -17.59 7.69 10.01
C GLY A 168 -18.38 8.75 10.79
N TYR A 169 -18.35 10.00 10.31
CA TYR A 169 -18.92 11.16 11.01
C TYR A 169 -20.44 11.35 10.81
N ASP A 170 -21.04 10.70 9.81
CA ASP A 170 -22.44 10.88 9.37
C ASP A 170 -23.33 9.66 9.75
N ASN A 171 -22.77 8.63 10.39
CA ASN A 171 -23.46 7.35 10.62
C ASN A 171 -24.09 7.22 12.02
N ALA A 172 -24.94 8.17 12.39
CA ALA A 172 -25.83 7.98 13.54
C ALA A 172 -26.91 6.90 13.27
N GLU A 173 -27.23 6.64 11.99
CA GLU A 173 -28.20 5.64 11.55
C GLU A 173 -27.53 4.44 10.86
N ASN A 174 -27.91 3.22 11.24
CA ASN A 174 -27.45 1.99 10.59
C ASN A 174 -28.16 1.78 9.24
N GLN A 175 -27.68 2.40 8.17
CA GLN A 175 -28.26 2.24 6.84
C GLN A 175 -27.46 1.23 5.99
N SER A 176 -28.14 0.22 5.44
CA SER A 176 -27.51 -0.83 4.64
C SER A 176 -27.36 -0.40 3.17
N ARG A 177 -26.13 -0.42 2.65
CA ARG A 177 -25.87 -0.17 1.22
C ARG A 177 -26.56 -1.21 0.32
N LEU A 178 -26.69 -2.45 0.79
CA LEU A 178 -27.45 -3.48 0.09
C LEU A 178 -28.93 -3.08 -0.01
N ALA A 179 -29.50 -2.56 1.08
CA ALA A 179 -30.88 -2.13 1.13
C ALA A 179 -31.15 -0.99 0.15
N PHE A 180 -30.31 0.04 0.09
CA PHE A 180 -30.48 1.14 -0.86
C PHE A 180 -30.41 0.70 -2.32
N LYS A 181 -29.44 -0.17 -2.67
CA LYS A 181 -29.34 -0.73 -4.02
C LYS A 181 -30.57 -1.55 -4.40
N PHE A 182 -31.07 -2.34 -3.44
CA PHE A 182 -32.28 -3.14 -3.66
C PHE A 182 -33.51 -2.25 -3.84
N MET A 183 -33.66 -1.20 -3.03
CA MET A 183 -34.75 -0.24 -3.18
C MET A 183 -34.73 0.40 -4.56
N GLU A 184 -33.59 0.92 -5.04
CA GLU A 184 -33.52 1.55 -6.36
C GLU A 184 -33.87 0.56 -7.49
N TRP A 185 -33.36 -0.68 -7.43
CA TRP A 185 -33.75 -1.73 -8.37
C TRP A 185 -35.25 -2.07 -8.28
N TYR A 186 -35.79 -2.23 -7.08
CA TYR A 186 -37.20 -2.57 -6.85
C TYR A 186 -38.13 -1.47 -7.38
N ALA A 187 -37.74 -0.19 -7.17
CA ALA A 187 -38.46 0.97 -7.66
C ALA A 187 -38.61 0.94 -9.18
N GLU A 188 -37.52 0.68 -9.91
CA GLU A 188 -37.54 0.56 -11.36
C GLU A 188 -38.32 -0.67 -11.84
N GLU A 189 -38.02 -1.85 -11.28
CA GLU A 189 -38.61 -3.13 -11.68
C GLU A 189 -40.14 -3.13 -11.52
N ASN A 190 -40.64 -2.53 -10.44
CA ASN A 190 -42.07 -2.46 -10.15
C ASN A 190 -42.70 -1.14 -10.59
N ASN A 191 -41.93 -0.24 -11.23
CA ASN A 191 -42.36 1.09 -11.62
C ASN A 191 -43.04 1.88 -10.47
N VAL A 192 -42.42 1.85 -9.29
CA VAL A 192 -42.89 2.52 -8.07
C VAL A 192 -41.90 3.57 -7.60
N VAL A 193 -42.41 4.63 -6.97
CA VAL A 193 -41.57 5.63 -6.31
C VAL A 193 -41.38 5.24 -4.85
N ILE A 194 -40.14 4.93 -4.46
CA ILE A 194 -39.83 4.63 -3.05
C ILE A 194 -39.55 5.93 -2.31
N GLN A 195 -40.33 6.15 -1.25
CA GLN A 195 -40.10 7.22 -0.28
C GLN A 195 -39.34 6.65 0.92
N THR A 196 -38.35 7.39 1.41
CA THR A 196 -37.64 7.09 2.66
C THR A 196 -38.00 8.13 3.72
N ALA A 197 -37.44 8.05 4.93
CA ALA A 197 -37.68 9.04 6.00
C ALA A 197 -37.35 10.51 5.62
N TYR A 198 -36.78 10.75 4.44
CA TYR A 198 -36.40 12.05 3.90
C TYR A 198 -37.33 12.55 2.77
N SER A 199 -38.47 11.90 2.50
CA SER A 199 -39.41 12.27 1.43
C SER A 199 -40.76 12.75 1.99
N ILE A 200 -41.31 13.84 1.44
CA ILE A 200 -42.60 14.42 1.85
C ILE A 200 -43.72 13.90 0.94
N GLU A 201 -44.71 13.25 1.58
CA GLU A 201 -46.07 12.88 1.15
C GLU A 201 -46.28 12.02 -0.12
N ALA A 202 -47.05 10.92 0.01
CA ALA A 202 -47.87 10.32 -1.05
C ALA A 202 -48.91 9.30 -0.51
N SER A 203 -49.91 9.02 -1.34
CA SER A 203 -51.26 8.53 -1.02
C SER A 203 -51.53 7.02 -1.16
N GLN A 204 -50.50 6.17 -1.24
CA GLN A 204 -50.65 4.70 -1.16
C GLN A 204 -49.45 4.07 -0.43
N GLN A 205 -49.69 3.43 0.71
CA GLN A 205 -48.65 2.99 1.64
C GLN A 205 -48.34 1.49 1.47
N LEU A 206 -47.44 1.14 0.55
CA LEU A 206 -46.70 -0.12 0.61
C LEU A 206 -45.40 0.13 1.38
N GLY A 207 -45.24 -0.50 2.54
CA GLY A 207 -43.98 -0.53 3.27
C GLY A 207 -43.03 -1.58 2.70
N ILE A 208 -41.78 -1.22 2.47
CA ILE A 208 -40.71 -2.15 2.10
C ILE A 208 -39.73 -2.20 3.26
N GLU A 209 -39.52 -3.39 3.83
CA GLU A 209 -38.58 -3.62 4.91
C GLU A 209 -37.45 -4.54 4.44
N ILE A 210 -36.20 -4.14 4.67
CA ILE A 210 -35.03 -4.92 4.26
C ILE A 210 -34.22 -5.27 5.52
N ASN A 211 -34.24 -6.55 5.87
CA ASN A 211 -33.63 -7.04 7.10
C ASN A 211 -32.22 -7.56 6.86
N GLY A 212 -31.23 -6.90 7.47
CA GLY A 212 -29.87 -7.39 7.58
C GLY A 212 -29.82 -8.68 8.40
N CYS A 213 -29.26 -9.76 7.83
CA CYS A 213 -29.36 -11.09 8.42
C CYS A 213 -28.72 -11.15 9.81
N CYS A 214 -27.60 -10.45 10.00
CA CYS A 214 -26.85 -10.40 11.27
C CYS A 214 -27.56 -9.58 12.35
N TRP A 215 -28.24 -8.50 11.97
CA TRP A 215 -28.86 -7.57 12.92
C TRP A 215 -30.25 -8.00 13.37
N HIS A 216 -30.96 -8.74 12.51
CA HIS A 216 -32.33 -9.19 12.74
C HIS A 216 -32.46 -10.71 12.98
N GLY A 217 -31.33 -11.44 12.99
CA GLY A 217 -31.30 -12.87 13.30
C GLY A 217 -32.05 -13.72 12.29
N CYS A 218 -31.69 -13.64 11.00
CA CYS A 218 -32.33 -14.43 9.94
C CYS A 218 -32.35 -15.93 10.29
N LYS A 219 -33.51 -16.60 10.24
CA LYS A 219 -33.62 -18.05 10.57
C LYS A 219 -32.73 -18.96 9.71
N ARG A 220 -32.40 -18.55 8.48
CA ARG A 220 -31.51 -19.30 7.58
C ARG A 220 -30.03 -19.12 7.93
N CYS A 221 -29.62 -17.91 8.28
CA CYS A 221 -28.20 -17.58 8.54
C CYS A 221 -27.80 -17.71 10.02
N TYR A 222 -28.76 -17.49 10.92
CA TYR A 222 -28.64 -17.50 12.38
C TYR A 222 -29.77 -18.35 12.98
N PRO A 223 -29.73 -19.69 12.80
CA PRO A 223 -30.84 -20.56 13.19
C PRO A 223 -31.03 -20.64 14.70
N ASP A 224 -29.94 -20.63 15.48
CA ASP A 224 -29.98 -20.73 16.94
C ASP A 224 -30.43 -19.42 17.61
N ASP A 225 -31.47 -19.51 18.44
CA ASP A 225 -32.06 -18.40 19.17
C ASP A 225 -31.11 -17.75 20.19
N ASN A 226 -30.12 -18.48 20.70
CA ASN A 226 -29.23 -18.01 21.75
C ASN A 226 -28.04 -17.18 21.24
N ILE A 227 -27.84 -17.10 19.92
CA ILE A 227 -26.75 -16.31 19.34
C ILE A 227 -26.95 -14.84 19.67
N VAL A 228 -25.98 -14.21 20.33
CA VAL A 228 -26.00 -12.77 20.59
C VAL A 228 -25.62 -12.01 19.32
N LEU A 229 -26.50 -11.11 18.89
CA LEU A 229 -26.35 -10.27 17.71
C LEU A 229 -25.56 -8.98 18.04
N PRO A 230 -25.12 -8.21 17.02
CA PRO A 230 -24.35 -6.97 17.23
C PRO A 230 -25.03 -5.89 18.09
N ASN A 231 -26.34 -5.95 18.26
CA ASN A 231 -27.11 -5.06 19.13
C ASN A 231 -27.16 -5.51 20.61
N GLY A 232 -26.41 -6.56 20.97
CA GLY A 232 -26.33 -7.10 22.34
C GLY A 232 -27.51 -7.99 22.76
N LYS A 233 -28.47 -8.25 21.87
CA LYS A 233 -29.63 -9.12 22.12
C LYS A 233 -29.42 -10.50 21.50
N THR A 234 -30.08 -11.53 22.02
CA THR A 234 -30.10 -12.85 21.37
C THR A 234 -30.94 -12.83 20.09
N ALA A 235 -30.64 -13.72 19.14
CA ALA A 235 -31.34 -13.82 17.86
C ALA A 235 -32.83 -14.08 18.06
N GLY A 236 -33.19 -14.98 18.99
CA GLY A 236 -34.58 -15.27 19.34
C GLY A 236 -35.29 -14.04 19.90
N ARG A 237 -34.64 -13.31 20.81
CA ARG A 237 -35.22 -12.09 21.39
C ARG A 237 -35.38 -10.98 20.34
N GLN A 238 -34.40 -10.83 19.45
CA GLN A 238 -34.48 -9.83 18.39
C GLN A 238 -35.59 -10.18 17.39
N ARG A 239 -35.70 -11.44 16.97
CA ARG A 239 -36.81 -11.93 16.13
C ARG A 239 -38.18 -11.69 16.77
N GLU A 240 -38.31 -11.91 18.07
CA GLU A 240 -39.55 -11.64 18.81
C GLU A 240 -39.92 -10.15 18.78
N LEU A 241 -38.94 -9.26 19.03
CA LEU A 241 -39.14 -7.81 18.99
C LEU A 241 -39.48 -7.34 17.57
N ASP A 242 -38.77 -7.83 16.56
CA ASP A 242 -39.01 -7.49 15.16
C ASP A 242 -40.37 -7.98 14.68
N ASN A 243 -40.80 -9.18 15.08
CA ASN A 243 -42.14 -9.69 14.79
C ASN A 243 -43.23 -8.81 15.41
N LYS A 244 -43.10 -8.43 16.69
CA LYS A 244 -44.05 -7.53 17.36
C LYS A 244 -44.14 -6.17 16.66
N ARG A 245 -43.00 -5.58 16.29
CA ARG A 245 -42.94 -4.33 15.53
C ARG A 245 -43.60 -4.48 14.16
N LEU A 246 -43.28 -5.57 13.45
CA LEU A 246 -43.78 -5.82 12.11
C LEU A 246 -45.27 -6.11 12.09
N GLU A 247 -45.81 -6.84 13.06
CA GLU A 247 -47.26 -7.06 13.25
C GLU A 247 -48.00 -5.72 13.42
N PHE A 248 -47.46 -4.83 14.26
CA PHE A 248 -48.01 -3.49 14.42
C PHE A 248 -47.99 -2.71 13.09
N ILE A 249 -46.88 -2.67 12.36
CA ILE A 249 -46.80 -1.94 11.08
C ILE A 249 -47.74 -2.56 10.04
N LYS A 250 -47.79 -3.89 9.96
CA LYS A 250 -48.69 -4.61 9.04
C LYS A 250 -50.18 -4.37 9.34
N SER A 251 -50.52 -3.98 10.57
CA SER A 251 -51.89 -3.55 10.91
C SER A 251 -52.27 -2.19 10.32
N GLN A 252 -51.28 -1.36 9.98
CA GLN A 252 -51.49 -0.01 9.44
C GLN A 252 -51.34 0.02 7.92
N ILE A 253 -50.36 -0.71 7.38
CA ILE A 253 -49.98 -0.69 5.96
C ILE A 253 -49.62 -2.08 5.45
N LYS A 254 -49.69 -2.31 4.14
CA LYS A 254 -49.14 -3.54 3.55
C LYS A 254 -47.62 -3.47 3.64
N VAL A 255 -46.94 -4.52 4.14
CA VAL A 255 -45.47 -4.56 4.23
C VAL A 255 -44.90 -5.79 3.52
N GLU A 256 -43.96 -5.56 2.62
CA GLU A 256 -43.11 -6.60 2.02
C GLU A 256 -41.74 -6.60 2.69
N VAL A 257 -41.28 -7.79 3.10
CA VAL A 257 -40.04 -7.97 3.85
C VAL A 257 -39.07 -8.78 3.02
N PHE A 258 -37.85 -8.27 2.84
CA PHE A 258 -36.77 -8.92 2.13
C PHE A 258 -35.58 -9.14 3.05
N TRP A 259 -34.98 -10.33 3.03
CA TRP A 259 -33.77 -10.60 3.80
C TRP A 259 -32.51 -10.40 2.96
N GLU A 260 -31.44 -9.92 3.61
CA GLU A 260 -30.13 -9.76 2.97
C GLU A 260 -29.67 -11.02 2.21
N CYS A 261 -29.80 -12.22 2.80
CA CYS A 261 -29.41 -13.46 2.13
C CYS A 261 -30.27 -13.81 0.91
N GLU A 262 -31.54 -13.39 0.88
CA GLU A 262 -32.44 -13.60 -0.25
C GLU A 262 -32.07 -12.67 -1.39
N ILE A 263 -31.83 -11.40 -1.10
CA ILE A 263 -31.35 -10.40 -2.06
C ILE A 263 -30.04 -10.87 -2.70
N LEU A 264 -29.10 -11.37 -1.88
CA LEU A 264 -27.83 -11.91 -2.38
C LEU A 264 -28.03 -13.14 -3.30
N ASP A 265 -29.00 -14.00 -3.02
CA ASP A 265 -29.33 -15.13 -3.90
C ASP A 265 -30.05 -14.68 -5.19
N MET A 266 -30.88 -13.63 -5.14
CA MET A 266 -31.47 -13.01 -6.32
C MET A 266 -30.39 -12.45 -7.24
N MET A 267 -29.41 -11.72 -6.70
CA MET A 267 -28.28 -11.16 -7.45
C MET A 267 -27.43 -12.23 -8.15
N LYS A 268 -27.33 -13.45 -7.58
CA LYS A 268 -26.61 -14.56 -8.22
C LYS A 268 -27.32 -15.05 -9.49
N LYS A 269 -28.65 -14.96 -9.53
CA LYS A 269 -29.50 -15.49 -10.61
C LYS A 269 -29.89 -14.43 -11.65
N ASN A 270 -30.03 -13.16 -11.24
CA ASN A 270 -30.44 -12.06 -12.10
C ASN A 270 -29.22 -11.18 -12.50
N ILE A 271 -28.85 -11.25 -13.78
CA ILE A 271 -27.72 -10.49 -14.35
C ILE A 271 -28.04 -8.99 -14.41
N GLU A 272 -29.27 -8.62 -14.76
CA GLU A 272 -29.71 -7.23 -14.88
C GLU A 272 -29.72 -6.52 -13.51
N MET A 273 -30.29 -7.18 -12.49
CA MET A 273 -30.22 -6.71 -11.11
C MET A 273 -28.77 -6.49 -10.66
N ARG A 274 -27.86 -7.40 -11.03
CA ARG A 274 -26.43 -7.25 -10.72
C ARG A 274 -25.81 -6.05 -11.42
N GLN A 275 -26.15 -5.81 -12.69
CA GLN A 275 -25.69 -4.64 -13.45
C GLN A 275 -26.22 -3.33 -12.82
N LYS A 276 -27.51 -3.27 -12.44
CA LYS A 276 -28.10 -2.12 -11.74
C LYS A 276 -27.41 -1.85 -10.39
N PHE A 277 -27.18 -2.89 -9.60
CA PHE A 277 -26.42 -2.77 -8.36
C PHE A 277 -24.98 -2.27 -8.57
N ASN A 278 -24.38 -2.59 -9.71
CA ASN A 278 -23.05 -2.10 -10.08
C ASN A 278 -23.06 -0.63 -10.56
N ASN A 279 -24.18 -0.18 -11.14
CA ASN A 279 -24.38 1.18 -11.64
C ASN A 279 -24.99 2.15 -10.60
N TYR A 280 -25.36 1.64 -9.42
CA TYR A 280 -25.89 2.42 -8.29
C TYR A 280 -25.06 3.67 -7.99
N ILE A 281 -25.71 4.83 -8.02
CA ILE A 281 -25.13 6.12 -7.66
C ILE A 281 -25.22 6.28 -6.15
N ASP A 282 -24.09 6.03 -5.49
CA ASP A 282 -23.99 6.09 -4.03
C ASP A 282 -24.09 7.55 -3.53
N ASN A 283 -25.26 7.94 -3.04
CA ASN A 283 -25.51 9.24 -2.42
C ASN A 283 -25.46 9.20 -0.87
N GLY A 284 -25.06 8.06 -0.30
CA GLY A 284 -25.01 7.85 1.15
C GLY A 284 -23.83 8.56 1.83
N PRO A 285 -23.54 8.21 3.09
CA PRO A 285 -22.44 8.74 3.88
C PRO A 285 -21.05 8.63 3.22
N ILE A 286 -20.10 9.45 3.68
CA ILE A 286 -18.69 9.39 3.26
C ILE A 286 -17.98 8.22 3.95
N ASP A 287 -17.51 7.26 3.15
CA ASP A 287 -16.45 6.33 3.55
C ASP A 287 -15.09 6.99 3.30
N ILE A 288 -14.47 7.53 4.35
CA ILE A 288 -13.17 8.21 4.25
C ILE A 288 -12.09 7.27 3.69
N ARG A 289 -12.14 5.96 4.02
CA ARG A 289 -11.14 5.00 3.54
C ARG A 289 -11.29 4.72 2.05
N SER A 290 -12.47 4.94 1.46
CA SER A 290 -12.68 4.80 0.02
C SER A 290 -11.91 5.85 -0.80
N ALA A 291 -11.65 7.02 -0.20
CA ALA A 291 -10.82 8.08 -0.78
C ALA A 291 -9.31 7.83 -0.61
N PHE A 292 -8.91 6.88 0.24
CA PHE A 292 -7.50 6.62 0.53
C PHE A 292 -6.85 5.74 -0.56
N PHE A 293 -6.03 6.39 -1.38
CA PHE A 293 -5.29 5.78 -2.49
C PHE A 293 -3.78 5.85 -2.29
N GLY A 294 -3.05 4.95 -2.95
CA GLY A 294 -1.58 4.99 -3.00
C GLY A 294 -1.06 5.96 -4.06
N GLY A 295 0.20 5.78 -4.47
CA GLY A 295 0.81 6.51 -5.58
C GLY A 295 0.29 6.07 -6.95
N ARG A 296 0.48 6.94 -7.95
CA ARG A 296 0.23 6.62 -9.36
C ARG A 296 1.38 5.75 -9.90
N THR A 297 1.04 4.64 -10.54
CA THR A 297 2.05 3.73 -11.12
C THR A 297 1.53 3.11 -12.40
N GLY A 298 2.33 3.12 -13.46
CA GLY A 298 2.06 2.43 -14.71
C GLY A 298 2.77 3.04 -15.91
N PRO A 299 2.87 2.29 -17.02
CA PRO A 299 3.36 2.81 -18.28
C PRO A 299 2.31 3.69 -18.98
N LEU A 300 2.79 4.72 -19.66
CA LEU A 300 2.07 5.48 -20.69
C LEU A 300 2.52 5.07 -22.09
N LYS A 301 3.71 4.46 -22.20
CA LYS A 301 4.24 3.81 -23.41
C LYS A 301 4.97 2.54 -23.02
N LEU A 302 4.90 1.50 -23.86
CA LEU A 302 5.47 0.19 -23.53
C LEU A 302 6.92 0.02 -23.96
N PHE A 303 7.37 0.66 -25.04
CA PHE A 303 8.78 0.63 -25.43
C PHE A 303 9.19 1.93 -26.13
N HIS A 304 10.45 2.31 -25.91
CA HIS A 304 11.06 3.44 -26.59
C HIS A 304 12.58 3.21 -26.68
N GLN A 305 13.12 3.44 -27.87
CA GLN A 305 14.55 3.48 -28.15
C GLN A 305 14.91 4.90 -28.54
N VAL A 306 15.95 5.44 -27.90
CA VAL A 306 16.40 6.81 -28.11
C VAL A 306 16.76 7.06 -29.57
N GLN A 307 16.21 8.12 -30.16
CA GLN A 307 16.56 8.60 -31.50
C GLN A 307 17.64 9.70 -31.45
N PRO A 308 18.30 10.02 -32.58
CA PRO A 308 19.24 11.13 -32.63
C PRO A 308 18.61 12.45 -32.17
N GLY A 309 19.28 13.16 -31.24
CA GLY A 309 18.80 14.42 -30.64
C GLY A 309 17.83 14.24 -29.46
N GLU A 310 17.46 13.00 -29.11
CA GLU A 310 16.66 12.68 -27.93
C GLU A 310 17.52 12.21 -26.77
N LYS A 311 17.01 12.41 -25.55
CA LYS A 311 17.58 11.89 -24.32
C LYS A 311 16.48 11.28 -23.45
N LEU A 312 16.75 10.10 -22.92
CA LEU A 312 15.87 9.42 -21.97
C LEU A 312 16.38 9.65 -20.55
N SER A 313 15.50 10.17 -19.70
CA SER A 313 15.80 10.53 -18.31
C SER A 313 14.89 9.76 -17.35
N TYR A 314 15.47 9.29 -16.24
CA TYR A 314 14.76 8.68 -15.13
C TYR A 314 15.01 9.48 -13.86
N PHE A 315 14.00 10.27 -13.46
CA PHE A 315 14.08 11.14 -12.30
C PHE A 315 13.22 10.64 -11.15
N ASP A 316 13.74 10.76 -9.94
CA ASP A 316 13.10 10.40 -8.67
C ASP A 316 13.01 11.63 -7.77
N VAL A 317 11.89 11.79 -7.05
CA VAL A 317 11.72 12.88 -6.08
C VAL A 317 12.45 12.54 -4.79
N THR A 318 13.38 13.41 -4.40
CA THR A 318 14.13 13.28 -3.15
C THR A 318 13.18 13.29 -1.95
N SER A 319 12.90 12.10 -1.41
CA SER A 319 12.06 11.88 -0.23
C SER A 319 10.66 12.54 -0.34
N LEU A 320 9.86 12.11 -1.34
CA LEU A 320 8.54 12.66 -1.63
C LEU A 320 7.63 12.81 -0.39
N TYR A 321 7.36 11.74 0.36
CA TYR A 321 6.42 11.84 1.48
C TYR A 321 6.91 12.78 2.60
N PRO A 322 8.20 12.75 3.03
CA PRO A 322 8.73 13.78 3.91
C PRO A 322 8.58 15.21 3.38
N PHE A 323 8.83 15.46 2.08
CA PHE A 323 8.60 16.76 1.46
C PHE A 323 7.15 17.22 1.60
N ILE A 324 6.22 16.33 1.26
CA ILE A 324 4.79 16.60 1.35
C ILE A 324 4.38 16.87 2.79
N ASN A 325 4.86 16.09 3.76
CA ASN A 325 4.55 16.28 5.17
C ASN A 325 5.05 17.64 5.71
N VAL A 326 6.11 18.21 5.14
CA VAL A 326 6.63 19.55 5.52
C VAL A 326 5.87 20.69 4.87
N THR A 327 5.40 20.49 3.63
CA THR A 327 4.80 21.56 2.80
C THR A 327 3.28 21.57 2.84
N THR A 328 2.65 20.49 3.31
CA THR A 328 1.19 20.34 3.31
C THR A 328 0.56 20.95 4.55
N LYS A 329 -0.57 21.63 4.33
CA LYS A 329 -1.49 22.11 5.37
C LYS A 329 -2.49 20.99 5.69
N TYR A 330 -2.37 20.38 6.86
CA TYR A 330 -3.19 19.24 7.27
C TYR A 330 -4.49 19.69 7.95
N PRO A 331 -5.63 19.00 7.72
CA PRO A 331 -6.81 19.18 8.54
C PRO A 331 -6.59 18.65 9.96
N ILE A 332 -7.08 19.40 10.95
CA ILE A 332 -6.96 19.05 12.38
C ILE A 332 -8.33 19.12 13.07
N GLY A 333 -8.45 18.54 14.27
CA GLY A 333 -9.72 18.43 14.97
C GLY A 333 -10.74 17.51 14.28
N HIS A 334 -12.02 17.83 14.43
CA HIS A 334 -13.15 17.11 13.84
C HIS A 334 -13.84 17.96 12.77
N PRO A 335 -14.37 17.36 11.70
CA PRO A 335 -15.07 18.09 10.66
C PRO A 335 -16.51 18.44 11.07
N THR A 336 -17.05 19.47 10.42
CA THR A 336 -18.50 19.69 10.32
C THR A 336 -19.06 18.83 9.20
N VAL A 337 -20.17 18.14 9.46
CA VAL A 337 -20.84 17.27 8.49
C VAL A 337 -21.93 18.04 7.77
N HIS A 338 -21.87 18.06 6.44
CA HIS A 338 -22.91 18.66 5.59
C HIS A 338 -23.61 17.59 4.76
N VAL A 339 -24.95 17.53 4.90
CA VAL A 339 -25.84 16.63 4.17
C VAL A 339 -26.63 17.45 3.15
N LEU A 340 -26.09 17.58 1.92
CA LEU A 340 -26.59 18.52 0.91
C LEU A 340 -27.48 17.83 -0.15
N ASN A 341 -26.92 16.86 -0.90
CA ASN A 341 -27.58 16.21 -2.03
C ASN A 341 -28.14 17.19 -3.09
N GLU A 342 -27.34 18.19 -3.44
CA GLU A 342 -27.73 19.32 -4.32
C GLU A 342 -27.10 19.19 -5.72
N SER A 343 -27.84 19.63 -6.74
CA SER A 343 -27.29 19.83 -8.07
C SER A 343 -26.42 21.09 -8.10
N VAL A 344 -25.24 21.00 -8.69
CA VAL A 344 -24.28 22.10 -8.82
C VAL A 344 -23.71 22.14 -10.22
N SER A 345 -23.08 23.25 -10.60
CA SER A 345 -22.38 23.40 -11.88
C SER A 345 -20.97 23.92 -11.63
N TRP A 346 -20.11 23.07 -11.07
CA TRP A 346 -18.72 23.45 -10.82
C TRP A 346 -17.86 23.07 -12.01
N THR A 347 -17.14 24.04 -12.53
CA THR A 347 -16.27 23.93 -13.71
C THR A 347 -14.84 24.39 -13.43
N ASN A 348 -14.60 25.05 -12.29
CA ASN A 348 -13.28 25.50 -11.85
C ASN A 348 -13.15 25.41 -10.32
N SER A 349 -11.93 25.44 -9.80
CA SER A 349 -11.68 25.31 -8.35
C SER A 349 -12.35 26.38 -7.48
N ARG A 350 -12.64 27.58 -8.00
CA ARG A 350 -13.30 28.67 -7.25
C ARG A 350 -14.78 28.41 -7.00
N ASP A 351 -15.38 27.48 -7.74
CA ASP A 351 -16.77 27.07 -7.53
C ASP A 351 -16.92 26.19 -6.27
N ASN A 352 -15.83 25.50 -5.86
CA ASN A 352 -15.81 24.72 -4.63
C ASN A 352 -15.62 25.62 -3.40
N LYS A 353 -16.70 25.83 -2.66
CA LYS A 353 -16.71 26.64 -1.43
C LYS A 353 -16.05 25.96 -0.22
N PHE A 354 -15.71 24.66 -0.32
CA PHE A 354 -15.15 23.87 0.76
C PHE A 354 -13.65 23.61 0.53
N GLU A 355 -12.82 24.59 0.91
CA GLU A 355 -11.38 24.58 0.62
C GLU A 355 -10.61 23.47 1.35
N LEU A 356 -11.04 23.09 2.55
CA LEU A 356 -10.42 22.06 3.37
C LEU A 356 -11.46 21.00 3.75
N ALA A 357 -11.74 20.08 2.82
CA ALA A 357 -12.80 19.11 3.02
C ALA A 357 -12.54 17.78 2.35
N ILE A 358 -13.27 16.76 2.81
CA ILE A 358 -13.52 15.54 2.04
C ILE A 358 -14.91 15.70 1.43
N LEU A 359 -15.00 15.58 0.11
CA LEU A 359 -16.26 15.76 -0.61
C LEU A 359 -16.67 14.45 -1.26
N LYS A 360 -17.99 14.22 -1.30
CA LYS A 360 -18.62 13.19 -2.12
C LYS A 360 -19.43 13.87 -3.20
N VAL A 361 -19.00 13.72 -4.44
CA VAL A 361 -19.49 14.49 -5.61
C VAL A 361 -19.65 13.58 -6.82
N PHE A 362 -20.58 13.92 -7.72
CA PHE A 362 -20.62 13.30 -9.05
C PHE A 362 -19.73 14.10 -9.99
N VAL A 363 -18.66 13.48 -10.49
CA VAL A 363 -17.65 14.11 -11.34
C VAL A 363 -17.77 13.61 -12.78
N ILE A 364 -17.58 14.51 -13.74
CA ILE A 364 -17.49 14.20 -15.17
C ILE A 364 -16.14 14.70 -15.69
N PRO A 365 -15.24 13.82 -16.15
CA PRO A 365 -13.97 14.25 -16.73
C PRO A 365 -14.14 14.99 -18.06
N PRO A 366 -13.16 15.83 -18.46
CA PRO A 366 -13.11 16.39 -19.81
C PRO A 366 -12.90 15.27 -20.85
N ARG A 367 -13.25 15.51 -22.12
CA ARG A 367 -13.02 14.54 -23.20
C ARG A 367 -11.55 14.41 -23.59
N LYS A 368 -10.78 15.49 -23.43
CA LYS A 368 -9.34 15.57 -23.71
C LYS A 368 -8.64 16.24 -22.53
N ILE A 369 -7.51 15.69 -22.12
CA ILE A 369 -6.66 16.22 -21.04
C ILE A 369 -5.24 15.69 -21.24
N ASP A 370 -4.24 16.44 -20.79
CA ASP A 370 -2.84 16.02 -20.87
C ASP A 370 -2.56 14.82 -19.96
N VAL A 371 -3.05 14.90 -18.73
CA VAL A 371 -2.85 13.89 -17.69
C VAL A 371 -4.11 13.83 -16.82
N PRO A 372 -4.83 12.70 -16.75
CA PRO A 372 -5.98 12.54 -15.85
C PRO A 372 -5.63 12.84 -14.39
N VAL A 373 -6.59 13.30 -13.58
CA VAL A 373 -6.35 13.79 -12.20
C VAL A 373 -6.99 12.90 -11.14
N LEU A 374 -8.32 12.77 -11.21
CA LEU A 374 -9.23 11.78 -10.60
C LEU A 374 -8.72 10.37 -10.25
N PRO A 375 -8.24 10.01 -9.04
CA PRO A 375 -8.11 8.60 -8.70
C PRO A 375 -9.48 7.96 -8.44
N VAL A 376 -9.67 6.73 -8.91
CA VAL A 376 -10.82 5.89 -8.58
C VAL A 376 -10.43 4.41 -8.53
N LYS A 377 -11.14 3.62 -7.72
CA LYS A 377 -10.97 2.16 -7.70
C LYS A 377 -12.14 1.47 -8.39
N PHE A 378 -11.85 0.75 -9.47
CA PHE A 378 -12.76 -0.20 -10.09
C PHE A 378 -12.12 -1.60 -10.04
N ASP A 379 -12.85 -2.59 -9.53
CA ASP A 379 -12.36 -3.97 -9.37
C ASP A 379 -11.01 -4.06 -8.63
N ASP A 380 -10.87 -3.31 -7.53
CA ASP A 380 -9.63 -3.13 -6.75
C ASP A 380 -8.43 -2.51 -7.49
N ARG A 381 -8.58 -2.13 -8.76
CA ARG A 381 -7.54 -1.42 -9.54
C ARG A 381 -7.63 0.07 -9.28
N LEU A 382 -6.51 0.67 -8.84
CA LEU A 382 -6.37 2.13 -8.81
C LEU A 382 -6.11 2.66 -10.23
N LEU A 383 -7.08 3.42 -10.74
CA LEU A 383 -7.13 3.98 -12.08
C LEU A 383 -7.29 5.50 -12.05
N PHE A 384 -7.00 6.13 -13.19
CA PHE A 384 -7.26 7.55 -13.44
C PHE A 384 -7.98 7.73 -14.79
N PRO A 385 -9.24 7.25 -14.91
CA PRO A 385 -9.94 7.20 -16.18
C PRO A 385 -10.60 8.53 -16.54
N LEU A 386 -10.94 8.68 -17.82
CA LEU A 386 -11.83 9.72 -18.37
C LEU A 386 -13.26 9.20 -18.64
N CYS A 387 -13.47 7.89 -18.52
CA CYS A 387 -14.77 7.24 -18.63
C CYS A 387 -14.88 6.04 -17.68
N ALA A 388 -15.81 6.10 -16.73
CA ALA A 388 -16.08 5.00 -15.80
C ALA A 388 -16.58 3.74 -16.52
N THR A 389 -17.45 3.89 -17.52
CA THR A 389 -17.94 2.74 -18.30
C THR A 389 -16.83 2.03 -19.07
N CYS A 390 -15.94 2.75 -19.75
CA CYS A 390 -14.77 2.13 -20.40
C CYS A 390 -13.88 1.38 -19.41
N ALA A 391 -13.61 1.96 -18.23
CA ALA A 391 -12.78 1.32 -17.23
C ALA A 391 -13.38 -0.01 -16.70
N ARG A 392 -14.71 -0.12 -16.67
CA ARG A 392 -15.46 -1.34 -16.32
C ARG A 392 -15.54 -2.34 -17.48
N LEU A 393 -15.66 -1.87 -18.73
CA LEU A 393 -15.69 -2.71 -19.93
C LEU A 393 -14.35 -3.40 -20.20
N PHE A 394 -13.23 -2.78 -19.80
CA PHE A 394 -11.88 -3.32 -19.97
C PHE A 394 -11.22 -3.63 -18.62
N PRO A 395 -11.69 -4.66 -17.87
CA PRO A 395 -11.20 -4.96 -16.53
C PRO A 395 -9.74 -5.45 -16.49
N GLN A 396 -9.22 -5.94 -17.61
CA GLN A 396 -7.84 -6.41 -17.76
C GLN A 396 -7.03 -5.53 -18.73
N GLY A 397 -7.54 -4.35 -19.09
CA GLY A 397 -7.04 -3.58 -20.23
C GLY A 397 -7.47 -4.19 -21.57
N SER A 398 -6.93 -3.67 -22.66
CA SER A 398 -7.17 -4.18 -24.01
C SER A 398 -6.03 -3.76 -24.94
N VAL A 399 -5.96 -4.37 -26.13
CA VAL A 399 -5.14 -3.95 -27.26
C VAL A 399 -6.10 -3.61 -28.39
N ASN A 400 -6.10 -2.35 -28.83
CA ASN A 400 -6.99 -1.88 -29.88
C ASN A 400 -6.41 -0.62 -30.53
N GLU A 401 -6.18 -0.69 -31.85
CA GLU A 401 -5.63 0.40 -32.66
C GLU A 401 -6.58 1.60 -32.74
N ASP A 402 -7.86 1.32 -32.98
CA ASP A 402 -8.91 2.30 -33.25
C ASP A 402 -9.72 2.68 -32.00
N TYR A 403 -9.13 2.48 -30.81
CA TYR A 403 -9.84 2.73 -29.56
C TYR A 403 -10.25 4.21 -29.42
N THR A 404 -11.57 4.44 -29.40
CA THR A 404 -12.17 5.74 -29.09
C THR A 404 -13.40 5.53 -28.20
N CYS A 405 -13.62 6.45 -27.27
CA CYS A 405 -14.75 6.44 -26.36
C CYS A 405 -15.93 7.20 -26.96
N GLU A 406 -17.04 6.49 -27.17
CA GLU A 406 -18.29 7.03 -27.71
C GLU A 406 -19.34 7.33 -26.64
N HIS A 407 -19.04 7.05 -25.36
CA HIS A 407 -19.98 7.24 -24.27
C HIS A 407 -20.31 8.72 -24.02
N GLU A 408 -21.54 8.97 -23.57
CA GLU A 408 -22.00 10.29 -23.16
C GLU A 408 -21.45 10.70 -21.79
N ASP A 409 -21.50 12.00 -21.50
CA ASP A 409 -20.91 12.58 -20.29
C ASP A 409 -21.47 11.97 -19.00
N ARG A 410 -22.74 11.57 -18.98
CA ARG A 410 -23.36 10.91 -17.83
C ARG A 410 -22.73 9.55 -17.54
N ASP A 411 -22.51 8.72 -18.56
CA ASP A 411 -21.93 7.38 -18.41
C ASP A 411 -20.42 7.43 -18.14
N ARG A 412 -19.76 8.50 -18.60
CA ARG A 412 -18.35 8.75 -18.34
C ARG A 412 -18.09 9.10 -16.86
N GLY A 413 -19.04 9.76 -16.21
CA GLY A 413 -18.92 10.23 -14.84
C GLY A 413 -19.05 9.14 -13.77
N TRP A 414 -18.70 9.49 -12.52
CA TRP A 414 -18.86 8.63 -11.35
C TRP A 414 -19.00 9.44 -10.07
N VAL A 415 -19.46 8.77 -8.99
CA VAL A 415 -19.40 9.33 -7.64
C VAL A 415 -17.98 9.20 -7.11
N SER A 416 -17.32 10.33 -6.87
CA SER A 416 -15.99 10.41 -6.28
C SER A 416 -16.08 10.86 -4.82
N THR A 417 -15.46 10.09 -3.92
CA THR A 417 -15.07 10.59 -2.59
C THR A 417 -13.61 11.03 -2.68
N CYS A 418 -13.35 12.33 -2.53
CA CYS A 418 -12.01 12.89 -2.74
C CYS A 418 -11.72 14.05 -1.80
N THR A 419 -10.43 14.40 -1.68
CA THR A 419 -10.01 15.60 -0.96
C THR A 419 -10.30 16.84 -1.80
N SER A 420 -10.56 17.98 -1.15
CA SER A 420 -10.70 19.27 -1.83
C SER A 420 -9.47 19.60 -2.69
N VAL A 421 -8.26 19.21 -2.25
CA VAL A 421 -7.01 19.44 -2.99
C VAL A 421 -7.01 18.71 -4.35
N GLU A 422 -7.41 17.45 -4.38
CA GLU A 422 -7.49 16.70 -5.64
C GLU A 422 -8.66 17.15 -6.50
N LEU A 423 -9.81 17.44 -5.91
CA LEU A 423 -10.98 17.93 -6.63
C LEU A 423 -10.70 19.27 -7.32
N ASN A 424 -10.07 20.21 -6.61
CA ASN A 424 -9.72 21.52 -7.15
C ASN A 424 -8.72 21.39 -8.31
N ALA A 425 -7.69 20.56 -8.15
CA ALA A 425 -6.75 20.28 -9.24
C ALA A 425 -7.43 19.64 -10.46
N ALA A 426 -8.47 18.82 -10.26
CA ALA A 426 -9.22 18.24 -11.36
C ALA A 426 -10.12 19.27 -12.05
N LEU A 427 -10.82 20.11 -11.29
CA LEU A 427 -11.65 21.19 -11.82
C LEU A 427 -10.83 22.14 -12.69
N ASP A 428 -9.64 22.54 -12.24
CA ASP A 428 -8.75 23.42 -13.01
C ASP A 428 -8.23 22.78 -14.30
N GLU A 429 -8.31 21.45 -14.41
CA GLU A 429 -7.94 20.67 -15.60
C GLU A 429 -9.17 20.22 -16.41
N GLY A 430 -10.33 20.86 -16.19
CA GLY A 430 -11.53 20.71 -17.02
C GLY A 430 -12.52 19.64 -16.57
N TYR A 431 -12.34 19.04 -15.40
CA TYR A 431 -13.39 18.21 -14.79
C TYR A 431 -14.58 19.09 -14.39
N ARG A 432 -15.77 18.50 -14.35
CA ARG A 432 -16.99 19.16 -13.90
C ARG A 432 -17.65 18.39 -12.78
N VAL A 433 -18.25 19.11 -11.82
CA VAL A 433 -19.13 18.52 -10.80
C VAL A 433 -20.56 18.93 -11.10
N THR A 434 -21.44 17.95 -11.26
CA THR A 434 -22.87 18.19 -11.51
C THR A 434 -23.75 17.97 -10.27
N LYS A 435 -23.20 17.32 -9.24
CA LYS A 435 -23.92 17.03 -7.99
C LYS A 435 -22.98 16.93 -6.80
N ILE A 436 -23.37 17.51 -5.67
CA ILE A 436 -22.71 17.38 -4.37
C ILE A 436 -23.60 16.61 -3.41
N PHE A 437 -23.07 15.56 -2.80
CA PHE A 437 -23.84 14.68 -1.91
C PHE A 437 -23.58 14.99 -0.45
N ARG A 438 -22.31 15.00 -0.05
CA ARG A 438 -21.86 15.13 1.34
C ARG A 438 -20.53 15.88 1.41
N VAL A 439 -20.31 16.59 2.50
CA VAL A 439 -19.03 17.25 2.80
C VAL A 439 -18.65 17.01 4.25
N LEU A 440 -17.38 16.66 4.47
CA LEU A 440 -16.72 16.73 5.77
C LEU A 440 -15.78 17.93 5.74
N GLU A 441 -16.24 19.08 6.24
CA GLU A 441 -15.50 20.33 6.21
C GLU A 441 -14.68 20.51 7.49
N TYR A 442 -13.38 20.76 7.36
CA TYR A 442 -12.52 21.10 8.49
C TYR A 442 -12.33 22.60 8.56
N THR A 443 -12.68 23.18 9.71
CA THR A 443 -12.53 24.63 9.97
C THR A 443 -11.12 25.01 10.45
N ALA A 444 -10.32 24.01 10.85
CA ALA A 444 -8.97 24.19 11.37
C ALA A 444 -7.94 23.35 10.60
N SER A 445 -6.72 23.86 10.55
CA SER A 445 -5.59 23.20 9.90
C SER A 445 -4.25 23.56 10.51
N ASP A 446 -3.23 22.75 10.24
CA ASP A 446 -1.86 22.96 10.68
C ASP A 446 -0.86 22.64 9.56
N SER A 447 -0.08 23.65 9.14
CA SER A 447 1.02 23.53 8.17
C SER A 447 2.36 23.15 8.80
N ARG A 448 2.45 23.11 10.13
CA ARG A 448 3.64 22.71 10.89
C ARG A 448 3.48 21.37 11.60
N LEU A 449 2.38 20.65 11.37
CA LEU A 449 2.05 19.40 12.08
C LEU A 449 3.20 18.38 12.11
N PHE A 450 3.83 18.15 10.96
CA PHE A 450 4.96 17.23 10.83
C PHE A 450 6.31 17.92 10.67
N ARG A 451 6.35 19.24 10.46
CA ARG A 451 7.57 19.97 10.12
C ARG A 451 8.69 19.77 11.16
N PRO A 452 8.46 19.89 12.48
CA PRO A 452 9.49 19.61 13.49
C PRO A 452 10.00 18.17 13.48
N TYR A 453 9.09 17.19 13.35
CA TYR A 453 9.47 15.77 13.29
C TYR A 453 10.29 15.47 12.04
N ILE A 454 9.87 15.95 10.87
CA ILE A 454 10.60 15.73 9.63
C ILE A 454 11.96 16.43 9.68
N ALA A 455 12.03 17.65 10.20
CA ALA A 455 13.28 18.38 10.33
C ALA A 455 14.30 17.62 11.20
N GLU A 456 13.87 17.09 12.35
CA GLU A 456 14.70 16.29 13.25
C GLU A 456 15.31 15.07 12.57
N PHE A 457 14.49 14.22 11.94
CA PHE A 457 15.00 13.00 11.30
C PHE A 457 15.67 13.26 9.94
N MET A 458 15.30 14.32 9.22
CA MET A 458 16.01 14.71 8.00
C MET A 458 17.41 15.21 8.33
N ALA A 459 17.58 16.02 9.38
CA ALA A 459 18.90 16.45 9.83
C ALA A 459 19.80 15.24 10.11
N GLN A 460 19.30 14.25 10.87
CA GLN A 460 20.04 13.01 11.14
C GLN A 460 20.36 12.23 9.87
N LYS A 461 19.42 12.12 8.93
CA LYS A 461 19.65 11.44 7.65
C LYS A 461 20.74 12.15 6.85
N ILE A 462 20.74 13.48 6.83
CA ILE A 462 21.70 14.30 6.08
C ILE A 462 23.08 14.22 6.74
N HIS A 463 23.17 14.39 8.06
CA HIS A 463 24.39 14.17 8.85
C HIS A 463 25.03 12.82 8.55
N ALA A 464 24.23 11.76 8.62
CA ALA A 464 24.66 10.39 8.36
C ALA A 464 24.96 10.09 6.87
N SER A 465 24.57 10.98 5.94
CA SER A 465 24.92 10.89 4.52
C SER A 465 26.17 11.70 4.15
N GLY A 466 26.69 12.54 5.06
CA GLY A 466 27.77 13.46 4.74
C GLY A 466 27.42 14.45 3.61
N PHE A 467 28.42 15.22 3.21
CA PHE A 467 28.31 16.07 2.01
C PHE A 467 28.48 15.25 0.75
N ASP A 468 27.78 15.67 -0.31
CA ASP A 468 27.95 15.13 -1.64
C ASP A 468 29.37 15.39 -2.16
N ASP A 469 29.92 14.45 -2.93
CA ASP A 469 31.29 14.54 -3.45
C ASP A 469 31.52 15.81 -4.30
N SER A 470 30.48 16.38 -4.91
CA SER A 470 30.57 17.61 -5.70
C SER A 470 30.78 18.89 -4.88
N ILE A 471 30.41 18.89 -3.60
CA ILE A 471 30.54 20.07 -2.71
C ILE A 471 31.50 19.81 -1.55
N LYS A 472 31.81 18.54 -1.26
CA LYS A 472 32.64 18.14 -0.13
C LYS A 472 34.02 18.77 -0.20
N GLY A 473 34.40 19.46 0.87
CA GLY A 473 35.66 20.22 0.97
C GLY A 473 35.57 21.67 0.47
N ASN A 474 34.47 22.08 -0.16
CA ASN A 474 34.23 23.46 -0.54
C ASN A 474 33.40 24.17 0.55
N PHE A 475 34.07 24.99 1.37
CA PHE A 475 33.44 25.64 2.52
C PHE A 475 32.20 26.47 2.16
N GLU A 476 32.27 27.27 1.10
CA GLU A 476 31.18 28.15 0.66
C GLU A 476 29.98 27.35 0.14
N ALA A 477 30.24 26.31 -0.65
CA ALA A 477 29.18 25.44 -1.17
C ALA A 477 28.51 24.63 -0.05
N GLU A 478 29.29 24.09 0.89
CA GLU A 478 28.77 23.42 2.09
C GLU A 478 27.96 24.39 2.97
N GLU A 479 28.42 25.63 3.16
CA GLU A 479 27.71 26.65 3.95
C GLU A 479 26.42 27.10 3.30
N LYS A 480 26.44 27.24 1.96
CA LYS A 480 25.23 27.49 1.18
C LYS A 480 24.22 26.36 1.35
N PHE A 481 24.66 25.10 1.23
CA PHE A 481 23.78 23.94 1.42
C PHE A 481 23.16 23.89 2.82
N ILE A 482 23.96 24.15 3.87
CA ILE A 482 23.49 24.21 5.26
C ILE A 482 22.43 25.30 5.43
N ARG A 483 22.68 26.51 4.93
CA ARG A 483 21.73 27.64 4.99
C ARG A 483 20.43 27.33 4.26
N GLU A 484 20.51 26.78 3.04
CA GLU A 484 19.33 26.40 2.27
C GLU A 484 18.47 25.33 2.99
N CYS A 485 19.10 24.35 3.67
CA CYS A 485 18.37 23.37 4.48
C CYS A 485 17.57 24.03 5.61
N ALA A 486 18.16 25.01 6.30
CA ALA A 486 17.53 25.74 7.39
C ALA A 486 16.41 26.66 6.86
N ASP A 487 16.71 27.50 5.87
CA ASP A 487 15.80 28.53 5.34
C ASP A 487 14.57 27.90 4.68
N MET A 488 14.74 26.81 3.92
CA MET A 488 13.64 26.19 3.18
C MET A 488 12.76 25.29 4.07
N PHE A 489 13.37 24.53 4.99
CA PHE A 489 12.71 23.39 5.64
C PHE A 489 12.84 23.36 7.17
N ASP A 490 13.44 24.37 7.80
CA ASP A 490 13.81 24.39 9.22
C ASP A 490 14.75 23.22 9.62
N ILE A 491 15.55 22.71 8.67
CA ILE A 491 16.47 21.60 8.92
C ILE A 491 17.82 22.16 9.37
N ASN A 492 18.11 22.02 10.66
CA ASN A 492 19.37 22.49 11.25
C ASN A 492 20.49 21.47 11.03
N ILE A 493 21.46 21.82 10.19
CA ILE A 493 22.62 20.97 9.89
C ILE A 493 23.87 21.49 10.60
N GLU A 494 24.39 20.69 11.52
CA GLU A 494 25.72 20.89 12.12
C GLU A 494 26.83 20.27 11.24
N ARG A 495 27.72 21.11 10.71
CA ARG A 495 28.85 20.68 9.85
C ARG A 495 29.71 19.57 10.48
N GLY A 496 30.02 19.69 11.78
CA GLY A 496 30.83 18.70 12.51
C GLY A 496 30.21 17.31 12.61
N LYS A 497 28.90 17.16 12.34
CA LYS A 497 28.17 15.88 12.34
C LYS A 497 28.02 15.26 10.95
N MET A 498 28.50 15.91 9.89
CA MET A 498 28.40 15.45 8.49
C MET A 498 29.36 14.30 8.20
N VAL A 499 29.12 13.16 8.85
CA VAL A 499 29.94 11.95 8.77
C VAL A 499 29.11 10.78 8.26
N MET A 500 29.61 10.13 7.20
CA MET A 500 28.98 8.96 6.62
C MET A 500 28.76 7.85 7.65
N ASN A 501 27.49 7.50 7.89
CA ASN A 501 27.08 6.42 8.77
C ASN A 501 25.84 5.73 8.18
N LYS A 502 26.03 4.52 7.63
CA LYS A 502 24.95 3.79 6.94
C LYS A 502 23.79 3.43 7.87
N GLY A 503 24.04 3.17 9.14
CA GLY A 503 23.09 2.67 10.13
C GLY A 503 22.16 3.76 10.58
N LYS A 504 22.74 4.87 11.06
CA LYS A 504 22.01 6.10 11.40
C LYS A 504 21.17 6.60 10.23
N ARG A 505 21.74 6.60 9.02
CA ARG A 505 21.02 6.97 7.79
C ARG A 505 19.80 6.08 7.56
N THR A 506 19.95 4.77 7.76
CA THR A 506 18.86 3.80 7.58
C THR A 506 17.77 3.96 8.64
N GLN A 507 18.14 4.16 9.90
CA GLN A 507 17.20 4.41 10.99
C GLN A 507 16.41 5.71 10.76
N ALA A 508 17.09 6.81 10.43
CA ALA A 508 16.45 8.08 10.14
C ALA A 508 15.48 7.95 8.95
N LYS A 509 15.89 7.25 7.88
CA LYS A 509 15.02 6.95 6.73
C LYS A 509 13.78 6.14 7.13
N LEU A 510 13.92 5.16 8.02
CA LEU A 510 12.78 4.41 8.55
C LEU A 510 11.82 5.33 9.31
N CYS A 511 12.35 6.24 10.14
CA CYS A 511 11.52 7.16 10.92
C CYS A 511 10.73 8.16 10.06
N LEU A 512 11.34 8.62 8.97
CA LEU A 512 10.70 9.51 7.99
C LEU A 512 9.56 8.85 7.22
N ASN A 513 9.71 7.57 6.85
CA ASN A 513 8.78 6.89 5.96
C ASN A 513 7.65 6.12 6.68
N ASN A 514 7.82 5.76 7.96
CA ASN A 514 6.85 4.91 8.67
C ASN A 514 5.80 5.66 9.49
N LEU A 515 6.02 6.95 9.81
CA LEU A 515 5.09 7.70 10.66
C LEU A 515 3.72 7.92 9.99
N TRP A 516 3.70 8.56 8.82
CA TRP A 516 2.44 8.95 8.17
C TRP A 516 1.56 7.74 7.83
N GLY A 517 2.17 6.61 7.46
CA GLY A 517 1.44 5.37 7.15
C GLY A 517 0.81 4.72 8.38
N ARG A 518 1.32 5.00 9.59
CA ARG A 518 0.76 4.48 10.85
C ARG A 518 -0.61 5.08 11.16
N PHE A 519 -0.88 6.31 10.72
CA PHE A 519 -2.19 6.95 10.87
C PHE A 519 -3.29 6.23 10.08
N ALA A 520 -2.97 5.52 8.99
CA ALA A 520 -3.93 4.73 8.22
C ALA A 520 -4.15 3.30 8.76
N LEU A 521 -3.74 3.02 10.01
CA LEU A 521 -3.90 1.70 10.61
C LEU A 521 -5.34 1.22 10.48
N ARG A 522 -5.51 -0.04 10.04
CA ARG A 522 -6.82 -0.69 10.03
C ARG A 522 -7.08 -1.21 11.44
N ASN A 523 -8.19 -0.79 12.03
CA ASN A 523 -8.59 -1.21 13.36
C ASN A 523 -9.18 -2.64 13.37
N PHE A 524 -9.47 -3.20 12.20
CA PHE A 524 -10.05 -4.54 12.02
C PHE A 524 -9.17 -5.49 11.20
N GLY A 525 -9.44 -6.79 11.30
CA GLY A 525 -8.82 -7.83 10.46
C GLY A 525 -7.44 -8.32 10.91
N LEU A 526 -7.00 -7.96 12.12
CA LEU A 526 -5.79 -8.52 12.75
C LEU A 526 -6.16 -9.76 13.56
N SER A 527 -5.66 -10.92 13.13
CA SER A 527 -5.90 -12.17 13.85
C SER A 527 -5.16 -12.17 15.19
N GLN A 528 -5.91 -12.45 16.24
CA GLN A 528 -5.38 -12.63 17.57
C GLN A 528 -5.40 -14.11 17.90
N CYS A 529 -4.43 -14.55 18.69
CA CYS A 529 -4.36 -15.92 19.15
C CYS A 529 -4.32 -15.99 20.66
N THR A 530 -5.15 -16.86 21.21
CA THR A 530 -5.20 -17.20 22.62
C THR A 530 -4.69 -18.62 22.78
N VAL A 531 -3.58 -18.81 23.48
CA VAL A 531 -3.11 -20.14 23.88
C VAL A 531 -3.69 -20.45 25.26
N THR A 532 -4.38 -21.57 25.41
CA THR A 532 -5.00 -21.96 26.68
C THR A 532 -5.01 -23.46 26.85
N ASP A 533 -4.85 -23.89 28.10
CA ASP A 533 -5.07 -25.26 28.57
C ASP A 533 -6.38 -25.41 29.38
N ARG A 534 -7.12 -24.30 29.54
CA ARG A 534 -8.37 -24.27 30.29
C ARG A 534 -9.58 -24.43 29.36
N PRO A 535 -10.42 -25.45 29.57
CA PRO A 535 -11.69 -25.60 28.85
C PRO A 535 -12.61 -24.38 28.99
N SER A 536 -12.61 -23.71 30.15
CA SER A 536 -13.43 -22.51 30.38
C SER A 536 -13.03 -21.34 29.49
N THR A 537 -11.73 -21.13 29.25
CA THR A 537 -11.26 -20.10 28.31
C THR A 537 -11.66 -20.45 26.87
N LEU A 538 -11.55 -21.72 26.49
CA LEU A 538 -11.98 -22.18 25.16
C LEU A 538 -13.48 -21.92 24.96
N ARG A 539 -14.32 -22.36 25.91
CA ARG A 539 -15.77 -22.15 25.87
C ARG A 539 -16.11 -20.66 25.80
N LYS A 540 -15.49 -19.84 26.66
CA LYS A 540 -15.68 -18.38 26.65
C LYS A 540 -15.36 -17.76 25.30
N MET A 541 -14.29 -18.21 24.63
CA MET A 541 -13.89 -17.68 23.33
C MET A 541 -14.81 -18.12 22.19
N LEU A 542 -15.36 -19.34 22.25
CA LEU A 542 -16.32 -19.86 21.28
C LEU A 542 -17.70 -19.20 21.43
N ASP A 543 -18.10 -18.87 22.65
CA ASP A 543 -19.39 -18.22 22.95
C ASP A 543 -19.32 -16.68 22.83
N ASP A 544 -18.14 -16.09 22.65
CA ASP A 544 -17.96 -14.64 22.55
C ASP A 544 -18.46 -14.11 21.21
N SER A 545 -19.66 -13.53 21.20
CA SER A 545 -20.32 -13.02 20.00
C SER A 545 -19.58 -11.87 19.31
N THR A 546 -18.68 -11.19 20.02
CA THR A 546 -17.84 -10.12 19.46
C THR A 546 -16.71 -10.66 18.58
N LYS A 547 -16.44 -11.96 18.67
CA LYS A 547 -15.32 -12.63 18.02
C LYS A 547 -15.79 -13.62 16.96
N GLU A 548 -14.95 -13.76 15.95
CA GLU A 548 -15.05 -14.78 14.93
C GLU A 548 -13.85 -15.71 15.10
N VAL A 549 -14.09 -16.91 15.63
CA VAL A 549 -13.05 -17.93 15.77
C VAL A 549 -12.73 -18.50 14.39
N SER A 550 -11.53 -18.23 13.90
CA SER A 550 -11.06 -18.67 12.60
C SER A 550 -10.40 -20.06 12.64
N GLY A 551 -10.05 -20.55 13.83
CA GLY A 551 -9.46 -21.88 14.01
C GLY A 551 -9.13 -22.21 15.46
N VAL A 552 -9.12 -23.51 15.77
CA VAL A 552 -8.66 -24.06 17.04
C VAL A 552 -7.67 -25.17 16.70
N ASP A 553 -6.40 -24.95 17.02
CA ASP A 553 -5.32 -25.90 16.76
C ASP A 553 -4.87 -26.52 18.07
N GLU A 554 -4.84 -27.85 18.14
CA GLU A 554 -4.25 -28.58 19.26
C GLU A 554 -2.73 -28.49 19.19
N LEU A 555 -2.09 -27.86 20.18
CA LEU A 555 -0.63 -27.78 20.29
C LEU A 555 -0.07 -28.99 21.03
N THR A 556 -0.77 -29.40 22.08
CA THR A 556 -0.56 -30.66 22.83
C THR A 556 -1.92 -31.17 23.28
N PRO A 557 -2.04 -32.42 23.79
CA PRO A 557 -3.32 -32.97 24.26
C PRO A 557 -4.06 -32.13 25.31
N LEU A 558 -3.37 -31.18 25.97
CA LEU A 558 -3.95 -30.31 26.98
C LEU A 558 -3.91 -28.83 26.62
N VAL A 559 -3.31 -28.44 25.49
CA VAL A 559 -3.07 -27.03 25.14
C VAL A 559 -3.59 -26.75 23.74
N VAL A 560 -4.49 -25.77 23.62
CA VAL A 560 -5.03 -25.32 22.34
C VAL A 560 -4.61 -23.89 22.01
N LEU A 561 -4.42 -23.62 20.72
CA LEU A 561 -4.25 -22.31 20.13
C LEU A 561 -5.57 -21.92 19.45
N ILE A 562 -6.24 -20.90 19.99
CA ILE A 562 -7.49 -20.37 19.44
C ILE A 562 -7.15 -19.14 18.62
N SER A 563 -7.33 -19.21 17.31
CA SER A 563 -7.20 -18.07 16.39
C SER A 563 -8.56 -17.40 16.22
N HIS A 564 -8.62 -16.08 16.42
CA HIS A 564 -9.86 -15.31 16.35
C HIS A 564 -9.65 -13.91 15.76
N LEU A 565 -10.73 -13.31 15.29
CA LEU A 565 -10.81 -11.93 14.83
C LEU A 565 -11.92 -11.22 15.61
N THR A 566 -11.74 -9.94 15.95
CA THR A 566 -12.87 -9.11 16.36
C THR A 566 -13.73 -8.84 15.13
N LYS A 567 -15.03 -9.14 15.23
CA LYS A 567 -16.00 -8.84 14.16
C LYS A 567 -16.06 -7.33 13.93
N LYS A 568 -16.20 -6.91 12.66
CA LYS A 568 -16.11 -5.50 12.25
C LYS A 568 -17.06 -4.57 13.05
N ASP A 569 -18.26 -5.05 13.39
CA ASP A 569 -19.26 -4.27 14.12
C ASP A 569 -18.87 -3.92 15.57
N PHE A 570 -17.90 -4.65 16.13
CA PHE A 570 -17.39 -4.52 17.51
C PHE A 570 -15.96 -3.97 17.57
N VAL A 571 -15.44 -3.44 16.46
CA VAL A 571 -14.09 -2.87 16.39
C VAL A 571 -14.12 -1.46 16.97
N GLU A 572 -13.27 -1.22 17.96
CA GLU A 572 -13.04 0.10 18.55
C GLU A 572 -11.96 0.88 17.80
N GLU A 573 -12.07 2.20 17.81
CA GLU A 573 -11.07 3.08 17.23
C GLU A 573 -9.74 3.01 17.98
N HIS A 574 -8.64 2.75 17.27
CA HIS A 574 -7.31 2.84 17.87
C HIS A 574 -6.92 4.31 18.09
N GLU A 575 -6.42 4.64 19.28
CA GLU A 575 -5.94 5.98 19.69
C GLU A 575 -4.85 6.64 18.81
N CYS A 576 -4.30 5.90 17.84
CA CYS A 576 -3.25 6.37 16.93
C CYS A 576 -3.70 6.34 15.46
N SER A 577 -4.98 6.07 15.20
CA SER A 577 -5.54 5.95 13.87
C SER A 577 -6.27 7.24 13.49
N ASN A 578 -5.85 7.82 12.36
CA ASN A 578 -6.56 8.90 11.70
C ASN A 578 -6.24 8.84 10.19
N VAL A 579 -7.10 8.15 9.43
CA VAL A 579 -6.88 7.95 7.99
C VAL A 579 -6.88 9.26 7.19
N VAL A 580 -7.49 10.34 7.70
CA VAL A 580 -7.55 11.66 7.04
C VAL A 580 -6.14 12.23 6.85
N ILE A 581 -5.27 12.04 7.84
CA ILE A 581 -3.87 12.48 7.75
C ILE A 581 -3.13 11.77 6.61
N SER A 582 -3.19 10.44 6.56
CA SER A 582 -2.55 9.67 5.48
C SER A 582 -3.18 9.94 4.12
N LEU A 583 -4.50 10.18 4.09
CA LEU A 583 -5.24 10.59 2.90
C LEU A 583 -4.67 11.90 2.34
N TRP A 584 -4.51 12.94 3.16
CA TRP A 584 -3.93 14.22 2.74
C TRP A 584 -2.48 14.07 2.24
N THR A 585 -1.64 13.34 2.98
CA THR A 585 -0.25 13.06 2.55
C THR A 585 -0.21 12.41 1.17
N THR A 586 -1.03 11.39 0.92
CA THR A 586 -1.01 10.70 -0.39
C THR A 586 -1.67 11.50 -1.50
N ALA A 587 -2.71 12.27 -1.22
CA ALA A 587 -3.35 13.18 -2.18
C ALA A 587 -2.36 14.26 -2.65
N CYS A 588 -1.70 14.95 -1.73
CA CYS A 588 -0.72 15.98 -2.07
C CYS A 588 0.52 15.39 -2.79
N ALA A 589 0.95 14.19 -2.41
CA ALA A 589 2.01 13.46 -3.13
C ALA A 589 1.64 13.16 -4.59
N ARG A 590 0.40 12.72 -4.85
CA ARG A 590 -0.09 12.50 -6.22
C ARG A 590 -0.16 13.81 -7.01
N ILE A 591 -0.58 14.91 -6.39
CA ILE A 591 -0.62 16.23 -7.04
C ILE A 591 0.80 16.72 -7.38
N HIS A 592 1.79 16.48 -6.52
CA HIS A 592 3.19 16.83 -6.82
C HIS A 592 3.71 16.08 -8.05
N LEU A 593 3.48 14.76 -8.11
CA LEU A 593 3.83 13.98 -9.29
C LEU A 593 3.03 14.42 -10.54
N LEU A 594 1.73 14.68 -10.39
CA LEU A 594 0.87 15.17 -11.49
C LEU A 594 1.43 16.44 -12.13
N LYS A 595 1.85 17.42 -11.33
CA LYS A 595 2.44 18.67 -11.83
C LYS A 595 3.71 18.41 -12.64
N ALA A 596 4.56 17.47 -12.20
CA ALA A 596 5.75 17.08 -12.95
C ALA A 596 5.40 16.36 -14.26
N MET A 597 4.41 15.46 -14.23
CA MET A 597 3.90 14.78 -15.43
C MET A 597 3.35 15.79 -16.45
N GLN A 598 2.52 16.73 -16.01
CA GLN A 598 1.97 17.79 -16.85
C GLN A 598 3.07 18.67 -17.43
N LYS A 599 4.08 19.03 -16.63
CA LYS A 599 5.23 19.80 -17.14
C LYS A 599 5.98 19.06 -18.25
N VAL A 600 6.19 17.74 -18.10
CA VAL A 600 6.80 16.91 -19.14
C VAL A 600 5.90 16.88 -20.39
N VAL A 601 4.62 16.53 -20.26
CA VAL A 601 3.71 16.36 -21.41
C VAL A 601 3.45 17.68 -22.15
N ARG A 602 3.43 18.81 -21.44
CA ARG A 602 3.22 20.16 -22.02
C ARG A 602 4.49 20.76 -22.64
N THR A 603 5.66 20.19 -22.37
CA THR A 603 6.92 20.69 -22.96
C THR A 603 7.10 20.11 -24.37
N PRO A 604 7.28 20.95 -25.41
CA PRO A 604 7.47 20.46 -26.78
C PRO A 604 8.62 19.45 -26.90
N GLY A 605 8.40 18.41 -27.71
CA GLY A 605 9.40 17.35 -27.95
C GLY A 605 9.58 16.37 -26.78
N CYS A 606 8.83 16.51 -25.68
CA CYS A 606 8.90 15.59 -24.55
C CYS A 606 7.82 14.50 -24.63
N THR A 607 8.14 13.29 -24.17
CA THR A 607 7.18 12.18 -24.05
C THR A 607 7.33 11.49 -22.71
N LEU A 608 6.27 11.47 -21.91
CA LEU A 608 6.22 10.70 -20.66
C LEU A 608 6.04 9.20 -20.96
N LEU A 609 6.91 8.35 -20.41
CA LEU A 609 6.90 6.91 -20.69
C LEU A 609 6.33 6.08 -19.52
N TYR A 610 6.70 6.43 -18.28
CA TYR A 610 6.36 5.65 -17.09
C TYR A 610 6.33 6.50 -15.84
N THR A 611 5.54 6.08 -14.85
CA THR A 611 5.56 6.65 -13.49
C THR A 611 5.49 5.56 -12.43
N ASP A 612 6.14 5.76 -11.28
CA ASP A 612 5.91 4.97 -10.06
C ASP A 612 6.05 5.82 -8.80
N THR A 613 4.92 6.33 -8.30
CA THR A 613 4.75 7.05 -7.02
C THR A 613 5.50 8.37 -6.91
N ASP A 614 6.82 8.32 -6.87
CA ASP A 614 7.77 9.42 -6.70
C ASP A 614 8.71 9.59 -7.89
N SER A 615 8.55 8.78 -8.93
CA SER A 615 9.49 8.73 -10.03
C SER A 615 8.82 8.74 -11.39
N LEU A 616 9.54 9.23 -12.39
CA LEU A 616 9.09 9.27 -13.78
C LEU A 616 10.23 8.97 -14.76
N ILE A 617 9.87 8.27 -15.84
CA ILE A 617 10.75 8.00 -16.98
C ILE A 617 10.15 8.70 -18.19
N PHE A 618 10.95 9.51 -18.86
CA PHE A 618 10.49 10.32 -19.98
C PHE A 618 11.62 10.59 -20.97
N VAL A 619 11.24 10.95 -22.19
CA VAL A 619 12.14 11.35 -23.27
C VAL A 619 11.97 12.85 -23.48
N HIS A 620 13.07 13.52 -23.78
CA HIS A 620 13.09 14.95 -24.07
C HIS A 620 14.24 15.27 -25.05
N PRO A 621 14.21 16.43 -25.75
CA PRO A 621 15.35 16.89 -26.54
C PRO A 621 16.59 17.09 -25.66
N GLU A 622 17.79 16.80 -26.19
CA GLU A 622 19.05 16.91 -25.42
C GLU A 622 19.23 18.28 -24.75
N GLU A 623 18.89 19.34 -25.49
CA GLU A 623 19.04 20.74 -25.07
C GLU A 623 17.93 21.25 -24.15
N THR A 624 16.83 20.49 -23.97
CA THR A 624 15.64 20.98 -23.26
C THR A 624 15.11 19.92 -22.30
N CYS A 625 15.62 19.91 -21.07
CA CYS A 625 15.06 19.10 -20.00
C CYS A 625 13.91 19.84 -19.29
N PRO A 626 12.68 19.31 -19.28
CA PRO A 626 11.53 19.98 -18.66
C PRO A 626 11.61 20.08 -17.13
N LEU A 627 12.38 19.21 -16.48
CA LEU A 627 12.46 19.16 -15.02
C LEU A 627 13.83 19.60 -14.51
N GLN A 628 13.82 20.37 -13.42
CA GLN A 628 15.04 20.83 -12.78
C GLN A 628 15.48 19.83 -11.70
N LEU A 629 16.77 19.48 -11.74
CA LEU A 629 17.41 18.65 -10.72
C LEU A 629 17.87 19.51 -9.54
N GLY A 630 17.97 18.89 -8.37
CA GLY A 630 18.62 19.52 -7.23
C GLY A 630 18.71 18.60 -6.01
N PRO A 631 19.54 18.97 -5.01
CA PRO A 631 19.87 18.12 -3.88
C PRO A 631 18.83 18.15 -2.76
N HIS A 632 17.87 19.08 -2.82
CA HIS A 632 16.98 19.38 -1.70
C HIS A 632 15.70 18.52 -1.71
N LEU A 633 15.06 18.51 -0.55
CA LEU A 633 13.81 17.79 -0.32
C LEU A 633 12.73 18.20 -1.34
N GLY A 634 12.10 17.23 -1.99
CA GLY A 634 11.06 17.46 -3.00
C GLY A 634 11.55 17.80 -4.41
N GLN A 635 12.87 18.01 -4.59
CA GLN A 635 13.49 18.17 -5.91
C GLN A 635 13.74 16.82 -6.58
N PHE A 636 14.02 16.86 -7.89
CA PHE A 636 14.34 15.67 -8.66
C PHE A 636 15.83 15.35 -8.62
N THR A 637 16.15 14.06 -8.53
CA THR A 637 17.49 13.51 -8.73
C THR A 637 17.47 12.54 -9.90
N ASN A 638 18.57 12.48 -10.66
CA ASN A 638 18.73 11.50 -11.71
C ASN A 638 19.13 10.15 -11.09
N GLU A 639 18.36 9.09 -11.36
CA GLU A 639 18.59 7.74 -10.82
C GLU A 639 19.87 7.11 -11.40
N TYR A 640 20.21 7.43 -12.65
CA TYR A 640 21.38 6.89 -13.36
C TYR A 640 22.29 8.02 -13.88
N PRO A 641 22.91 8.82 -13.00
CA PRO A 641 23.67 10.01 -13.42
C PRO A 641 24.92 9.67 -14.25
N ARG A 642 25.52 8.49 -14.02
CA ARG A 642 26.74 8.00 -14.72
C ARG A 642 26.44 7.23 -16.01
N HIS A 643 25.17 6.98 -16.33
CA HIS A 643 24.77 6.20 -17.50
C HIS A 643 23.87 7.01 -18.44
N ALA A 644 23.98 6.72 -19.73
CA ALA A 644 22.97 7.06 -20.73
C ALA A 644 21.98 5.89 -20.83
N ILE A 645 20.68 6.19 -20.80
CA ILE A 645 19.63 5.20 -20.99
C ILE A 645 19.33 5.14 -22.49
N LEU A 646 19.56 3.98 -23.11
CA LEU A 646 19.43 3.79 -24.56
C LEU A 646 18.06 3.25 -24.97
N GLU A 647 17.52 2.34 -24.16
CA GLU A 647 16.20 1.75 -24.38
C GLU A 647 15.44 1.66 -23.06
N TYR A 648 14.13 1.86 -23.14
CA TYR A 648 13.16 1.58 -22.10
C TYR A 648 12.12 0.60 -22.61
N CYS A 649 11.74 -0.37 -21.77
CA CYS A 649 10.69 -1.33 -22.04
C CYS A 649 9.85 -1.57 -20.78
N SER A 650 8.52 -1.64 -20.88
CA SER A 650 7.62 -1.95 -19.78
C SER A 650 6.56 -2.97 -20.17
N GLY A 651 6.41 -3.99 -19.32
CA GLY A 651 5.33 -4.96 -19.41
C GLY A 651 4.14 -4.61 -18.52
N GLY A 652 4.08 -3.40 -17.96
CA GLY A 652 3.00 -2.98 -17.07
C GLY A 652 3.49 -2.32 -15.77
N ALA A 653 2.55 -2.09 -14.85
CA ALA A 653 2.87 -1.46 -13.57
C ALA A 653 3.87 -2.32 -12.76
N LYS A 654 4.96 -1.69 -12.33
CA LYS A 654 6.09 -2.28 -11.58
C LYS A 654 6.82 -3.40 -12.33
N GLN A 655 6.81 -3.30 -13.66
CA GLN A 655 7.41 -4.23 -14.59
C GLN A 655 8.09 -3.46 -15.72
N TYR A 656 9.40 -3.22 -15.61
CA TYR A 656 10.16 -2.48 -16.61
C TYR A 656 11.61 -2.93 -16.70
N GLY A 657 12.21 -2.70 -17.87
CA GLY A 657 13.63 -2.89 -18.13
C GLY A 657 14.25 -1.66 -18.79
N LEU A 658 15.54 -1.45 -18.52
CA LEU A 658 16.36 -0.39 -19.10
C LEU A 658 17.64 -1.00 -19.68
N LYS A 659 18.07 -0.48 -20.83
CA LYS A 659 19.38 -0.73 -21.41
C LYS A 659 20.24 0.51 -21.24
N LEU A 660 21.41 0.35 -20.65
CA LEU A 660 22.25 1.44 -20.17
C LEU A 660 23.65 1.34 -20.77
N ARG A 661 24.28 2.50 -20.99
CA ARG A 661 25.69 2.63 -21.35
C ARG A 661 26.38 3.61 -20.41
N LYS A 662 27.58 3.28 -19.94
CA LYS A 662 28.41 4.19 -19.14
C LYS A 662 28.79 5.42 -19.97
N LYS A 663 28.75 6.61 -19.36
CA LYS A 663 29.08 7.87 -20.06
C LYS A 663 30.58 8.08 -20.20
N ASP A 664 31.33 7.58 -19.23
CA ASP A 664 32.78 7.68 -19.12
C ASP A 664 33.53 6.65 -19.97
N ASP A 665 32.85 5.59 -20.41
CA ASP A 665 33.41 4.54 -21.25
C ASP A 665 32.38 4.09 -22.29
N PRO A 666 32.38 4.70 -23.50
CA PRO A 666 31.42 4.38 -24.56
C PRO A 666 31.56 2.96 -25.12
N ASP A 667 32.76 2.36 -24.99
CA ASP A 667 33.10 1.03 -25.49
C ASP A 667 32.84 -0.07 -24.44
N ALA A 668 32.50 0.31 -23.20
CA ALA A 668 32.12 -0.63 -22.15
C ALA A 668 30.89 -1.47 -22.54
N ASP A 669 30.86 -2.68 -21.98
CA ASP A 669 29.69 -3.55 -22.04
C ASP A 669 28.43 -2.83 -21.55
N LEU A 670 27.31 -3.16 -22.20
CA LEU A 670 26.01 -2.61 -21.86
C LEU A 670 25.52 -3.14 -20.51
N ASP A 671 25.03 -2.23 -19.68
CA ASP A 671 24.39 -2.56 -18.42
C ASP A 671 22.87 -2.72 -18.63
N TYR A 672 22.25 -3.64 -17.89
CA TYR A 672 20.81 -3.89 -17.97
C TYR A 672 20.16 -3.82 -16.61
N VAL A 673 19.04 -3.11 -16.53
CA VAL A 673 18.18 -3.10 -15.35
C VAL A 673 16.89 -3.81 -15.70
N LEU A 674 16.45 -4.74 -14.87
CA LEU A 674 15.15 -5.36 -14.99
C LEU A 674 14.47 -5.36 -13.62
N LYS A 675 13.23 -4.86 -13.57
CA LYS A 675 12.37 -4.83 -12.39
C LYS A 675 11.08 -5.57 -12.72
N VAL A 676 10.85 -6.71 -12.09
CA VAL A 676 9.62 -7.49 -12.22
C VAL A 676 9.06 -7.77 -10.83
N ARG A 677 8.00 -7.05 -10.46
CA ARG A 677 7.40 -7.21 -9.13
C ARG A 677 6.98 -8.65 -8.87
N GLY A 678 7.40 -9.17 -7.71
CA GLY A 678 7.03 -10.52 -7.28
C GLY A 678 7.91 -11.62 -7.83
N MET A 679 8.95 -11.33 -8.62
CA MET A 679 9.96 -12.29 -9.06
C MET A 679 11.34 -11.88 -8.55
N THR A 680 12.06 -12.83 -7.96
CA THR A 680 13.45 -12.64 -7.60
C THR A 680 14.30 -12.98 -8.82
N LEU A 681 15.08 -12.01 -9.31
CA LEU A 681 16.00 -12.15 -10.44
C LEU A 681 17.36 -12.64 -9.94
N ASN A 682 17.37 -13.86 -9.38
CA ASN A 682 18.62 -14.52 -8.99
C ASN A 682 19.39 -14.98 -10.24
N TRP A 683 20.61 -15.47 -10.03
CA TRP A 683 21.50 -15.87 -11.11
C TRP A 683 20.87 -16.94 -12.02
N ASP A 684 20.20 -17.95 -11.47
CA ASP A 684 19.51 -19.00 -12.23
C ASP A 684 18.37 -18.46 -13.10
N VAL A 685 17.52 -17.60 -12.54
CA VAL A 685 16.40 -16.98 -13.27
C VAL A 685 16.88 -16.18 -14.48
N VAL A 686 17.98 -15.43 -14.33
CA VAL A 686 18.52 -14.58 -15.38
C VAL A 686 19.27 -15.40 -16.43
N ASN A 687 20.14 -16.32 -16.01
CA ASN A 687 21.10 -16.98 -16.91
C ASN A 687 20.60 -18.31 -17.47
N LYS A 688 19.81 -19.08 -16.72
CA LYS A 688 19.33 -20.42 -17.12
C LYS A 688 17.86 -20.43 -17.53
N GLN A 689 17.01 -19.67 -16.82
CA GLN A 689 15.57 -19.68 -17.07
C GLN A 689 15.10 -18.55 -18.01
N GLY A 690 16.00 -17.64 -18.38
CA GLY A 690 15.79 -16.71 -19.48
C GLY A 690 14.87 -15.53 -19.16
N LEU A 691 14.70 -15.12 -17.90
CA LEU A 691 14.06 -13.83 -17.58
C LEU A 691 15.13 -12.74 -17.46
N ARG A 692 15.50 -12.17 -18.61
CA ARG A 692 16.48 -11.09 -18.79
C ARG A 692 15.91 -9.99 -19.68
N TYR A 693 16.62 -8.87 -19.84
CA TYR A 693 16.09 -7.70 -20.56
C TYR A 693 15.61 -8.04 -21.98
N GLU A 694 16.40 -8.75 -22.78
CA GLU A 694 16.05 -9.03 -24.18
C GLU A 694 14.80 -9.91 -24.32
N THR A 695 14.73 -11.01 -23.58
CA THR A 695 13.54 -11.88 -23.59
C THR A 695 12.32 -11.19 -22.98
N PHE A 696 12.50 -10.34 -21.98
CA PHE A 696 11.44 -9.48 -21.45
C PHE A 696 10.90 -8.54 -22.53
N LYS A 697 11.80 -7.86 -23.27
CA LYS A 697 11.45 -6.95 -24.37
C LYS A 697 10.71 -7.69 -25.47
N GLU A 698 11.18 -8.86 -25.89
CA GLU A 698 10.50 -9.72 -26.87
C GLU A 698 9.07 -10.05 -26.43
N LYS A 699 8.86 -10.44 -25.16
CA LYS A 699 7.52 -10.73 -24.64
C LYS A 699 6.62 -9.50 -24.63
N VAL A 700 7.15 -8.33 -24.29
CA VAL A 700 6.40 -7.07 -24.33
C VAL A 700 6.00 -6.72 -25.76
N LEU A 701 6.94 -6.75 -26.70
CA LEU A 701 6.67 -6.42 -28.11
C LEU A 701 5.72 -7.41 -28.76
N SER A 702 5.76 -8.69 -28.39
CA SER A 702 4.75 -9.68 -28.80
C SER A 702 3.37 -9.31 -28.25
N PHE A 703 3.29 -9.00 -26.95
CA PHE A 703 2.03 -8.69 -26.26
C PHE A 703 1.34 -7.42 -26.80
N VAL A 704 2.10 -6.46 -27.32
CA VAL A 704 1.58 -5.22 -27.91
C VAL A 704 0.64 -5.48 -29.09
N ASN A 705 0.80 -6.59 -29.82
CA ASN A 705 0.08 -6.83 -31.07
C ASN A 705 -1.34 -7.38 -30.85
N ASP A 706 -1.51 -8.33 -29.94
CA ASP A 706 -2.77 -9.07 -29.76
C ASP A 706 -3.20 -9.21 -28.28
N GLY A 707 -2.43 -8.65 -27.35
CA GLY A 707 -2.69 -8.77 -25.91
C GLY A 707 -2.34 -10.14 -25.34
N TYR A 708 -1.60 -10.96 -26.10
CA TYR A 708 -1.16 -12.29 -25.68
C TYR A 708 0.33 -12.49 -25.92
N CYS A 709 0.96 -13.26 -25.04
CA CYS A 709 2.29 -13.82 -25.30
C CYS A 709 2.48 -15.08 -24.48
N ASP A 710 3.32 -15.99 -24.98
CA ASP A 710 3.70 -17.17 -24.20
C ASP A 710 4.52 -16.79 -22.97
N PRO A 711 4.23 -17.37 -21.80
CA PRO A 711 4.87 -16.99 -20.56
C PRO A 711 6.32 -17.45 -20.51
N ILE A 712 7.14 -16.70 -19.77
CA ILE A 712 8.43 -17.23 -19.28
C ILE A 712 8.13 -17.98 -17.99
N ASN A 713 8.36 -19.29 -17.98
CA ASN A 713 8.12 -20.14 -16.81
C ASN A 713 9.36 -20.11 -15.92
N ILE A 714 9.15 -19.73 -14.65
CA ILE A 714 10.19 -19.64 -13.65
C ILE A 714 9.95 -20.65 -12.54
N VAL A 715 10.98 -21.40 -12.18
CA VAL A 715 10.99 -22.37 -11.09
C VAL A 715 11.98 -21.91 -10.03
N TYR A 716 11.52 -21.80 -8.79
CA TYR A 716 12.37 -21.64 -7.61
C TYR A 716 12.45 -22.99 -6.90
N PRO A 717 13.53 -23.78 -7.04
CA PRO A 717 13.57 -25.17 -6.57
C PRO A 717 13.42 -25.30 -5.05
N HIS A 718 13.99 -24.34 -4.31
CA HIS A 718 14.06 -24.36 -2.84
C HIS A 718 13.25 -23.22 -2.21
N PHE A 719 11.94 -23.16 -2.48
CA PHE A 719 11.09 -22.12 -1.91
C PHE A 719 10.54 -22.55 -0.53
N LEU A 720 10.80 -21.74 0.49
CA LEU A 720 10.26 -21.95 1.83
C LEU A 720 8.77 -21.59 1.85
N LYS A 721 7.94 -22.60 2.11
CA LYS A 721 6.49 -22.45 2.25
C LYS A 721 6.07 -22.76 3.68
N PRO A 722 5.56 -21.77 4.42
CA PRO A 722 4.97 -22.01 5.72
C PRO A 722 3.56 -22.61 5.58
N SER A 723 3.23 -23.53 6.48
CA SER A 723 1.89 -24.08 6.67
C SER A 723 1.36 -23.68 8.04
N VAL A 724 0.48 -22.68 8.03
CA VAL A 724 -0.20 -22.21 9.25
C VAL A 724 -0.95 -23.36 9.92
N LYS A 725 -1.65 -24.19 9.12
CA LYS A 725 -2.45 -25.33 9.60
C LYS A 725 -1.61 -26.41 10.29
N LYS A 726 -0.35 -26.57 9.89
CA LYS A 726 0.55 -27.59 10.46
C LYS A 726 1.56 -27.02 11.44
N GLY A 727 1.57 -25.70 11.64
CA GLY A 727 2.61 -25.01 12.42
C GLY A 727 4.03 -25.27 11.92
N SER A 728 4.20 -25.63 10.65
CA SER A 728 5.48 -26.09 10.10
C SER A 728 5.91 -25.29 8.86
N VAL A 729 7.21 -25.29 8.58
CA VAL A 729 7.79 -24.72 7.36
C VAL A 729 8.42 -25.85 6.57
N PHE A 730 8.14 -25.93 5.28
CA PHE A 730 8.73 -26.92 4.39
C PHE A 730 9.28 -26.25 3.14
N THR A 731 10.28 -26.88 2.55
CA THR A 731 10.85 -26.47 1.27
C THR A 731 10.14 -27.22 0.15
N GLN A 732 9.66 -26.52 -0.87
CA GLN A 732 9.13 -27.11 -2.09
C GLN A 732 9.41 -26.22 -3.30
N PRO A 733 9.43 -26.77 -4.53
CA PRO A 733 9.50 -25.96 -5.72
C PRO A 733 8.32 -24.97 -5.81
N LEU A 734 8.61 -23.72 -6.18
CA LEU A 734 7.61 -22.71 -6.52
C LEU A 734 7.72 -22.37 -8.00
N GLN A 735 6.63 -22.57 -8.75
CA GLN A 735 6.54 -22.15 -10.13
C GLN A 735 5.84 -20.79 -10.23
N LYS A 736 6.40 -19.89 -11.04
CA LYS A 736 5.80 -18.61 -11.44
C LYS A 736 5.80 -18.50 -12.96
N LYS A 737 4.85 -17.74 -13.50
CA LYS A 737 4.77 -17.46 -14.92
C LYS A 737 4.84 -15.95 -15.11
N TYR A 738 5.79 -15.49 -15.91
CA TYR A 738 5.87 -14.09 -16.31
C TYR A 738 5.12 -13.90 -17.62
N ARG A 739 4.19 -12.94 -17.62
CA ARG A 739 3.57 -12.36 -18.82
C ARG A 739 3.40 -10.86 -18.59
N PRO A 740 3.59 -10.00 -19.60
CA PRO A 740 3.17 -8.61 -19.54
C PRO A 740 1.69 -8.51 -19.14
N PHE A 741 1.37 -7.48 -18.38
CA PHE A 741 0.01 -7.20 -17.92
C PHE A 741 -0.22 -5.69 -17.79
N VAL A 742 -1.07 -5.15 -18.67
CA VAL A 742 -1.40 -3.72 -18.76
C VAL A 742 -2.88 -3.50 -18.43
N GLY A 743 -3.25 -3.67 -17.16
CA GLY A 743 -4.64 -3.54 -16.70
C GLY A 743 -5.14 -2.10 -16.46
N LYS A 744 -4.43 -1.07 -16.96
CA LYS A 744 -4.65 0.34 -16.62
C LYS A 744 -4.91 1.27 -17.82
N GLY A 745 -5.19 0.70 -18.98
CA GLY A 745 -5.53 1.45 -20.19
C GLY A 745 -5.73 0.52 -21.38
N VAL A 746 -5.78 1.09 -22.57
CA VAL A 746 -5.86 0.37 -23.84
C VAL A 746 -4.58 0.61 -24.62
N ILE A 747 -3.90 -0.44 -25.03
CA ILE A 747 -2.67 -0.33 -25.82
C ILE A 747 -3.06 -0.07 -27.26
N ARG A 748 -2.48 0.96 -27.86
CA ARG A 748 -2.51 1.18 -29.31
C ARG A 748 -1.25 0.57 -29.93
N PRO A 749 -1.36 -0.48 -30.76
CA PRO A 749 -0.21 -1.16 -31.35
C PRO A 749 0.75 -0.26 -32.13
N SER A 750 0.26 0.66 -32.96
CA SER A 750 1.08 1.44 -33.88
C SER A 750 2.16 2.30 -33.21
N ASP A 751 1.85 2.90 -32.06
CA ASP A 751 2.78 3.76 -31.32
C ASP A 751 3.09 3.27 -29.90
N GLN A 752 2.52 2.13 -29.53
CA GLN A 752 2.72 1.41 -28.28
C GLN A 752 2.36 2.24 -27.04
N LYS A 753 1.52 3.27 -27.22
CA LYS A 753 0.99 4.06 -26.12
C LYS A 753 -0.11 3.31 -25.39
N VAL A 754 -0.21 3.58 -24.09
CA VAL A 754 -1.30 3.13 -23.24
C VAL A 754 -2.27 4.30 -23.11
N LEU A 755 -3.38 4.22 -23.85
CA LEU A 755 -4.44 5.20 -23.86
C LEU A 755 -5.28 5.07 -22.59
N ASP A 756 -5.67 6.21 -22.01
CA ASP A 756 -6.56 6.23 -20.85
C ASP A 756 -7.94 5.66 -21.20
N PHE A 757 -8.58 5.00 -20.24
CA PHE A 757 -9.98 4.59 -20.42
C PHE A 757 -10.86 5.82 -20.60
N GLY A 758 -11.50 5.96 -21.76
CA GLY A 758 -12.25 7.15 -22.13
C GLY A 758 -11.53 8.08 -23.11
N PHE A 759 -10.36 7.70 -23.63
CA PHE A 759 -9.68 8.40 -24.71
C PHE A 759 -10.63 8.65 -25.90
N ASN A 760 -10.56 9.84 -26.48
CA ASN A 760 -11.40 10.28 -27.59
C ASN A 760 -10.54 11.07 -28.58
N LEU A 761 -10.60 10.70 -29.86
CA LEU A 761 -9.75 11.23 -30.93
C LEU A 761 -9.91 12.74 -31.17
#